data_AF-A0A2E0TFL5-F1
#
_entry.id   AF-A0A2E0TFL5-F1
#
_cell.length_a   1.000
_cell.length_b   1.000
_cell.length_c   1.000
_cell.angle_alpha   90.00
_cell.angle_beta   90.00
_cell.angle_gamma   90.00
#
_symmetry.space_group_name_H-M   'P 1'
#
loop_
_entity.id
_entity.type
_entity.pdbx_description
1 polymer ?
#
loop_
_entity_poly.entity_id
_entity_poly.type
_entity_poly.pdbx_seq_one_letter_code
_entity_poly.pdbx_strand_id
1 'polypeptide(L)'
;MRRVAIFCALGALLVACGDDDGATMDASTTPDAGGDTCAAAADCDDGLFCNGEELCRPGDPSADARGCLSGANPCEGACDETGRMCEGCPDADGDGFEDASCGGEDCDDADPDRYPGNAEICDDAGHDEDCDPDTVGERDVDRDGFVSAACCNGETCGPDCADGILAVNPEATETCNLRDDDCDGRADEGQQVDAYADLDSDLHGDGSMSIAVCPFAARASTTTLDCADDDAQRHGAQLEICDGADNDCDAQTDEGFSDHTWYEDADGDGFGDPLGDVLVQCAPPDGYALLPLDCDDSDATITPVGPELCNARDDDCDGVPSLVLGPADTEDDDRDGFADDGCGGDDCDDLDEYAYPGAPELADGVDNDCDGEVDVGVEEVSWYADADGDGYGDESDAITSDERQPGRVLVAGDCADDDATRRPGAFELCNEIDDDCDGETDEGGFGSLLVYRDQDDDGFGDASMSMRACRDAIPAGWVESPGDCADGDGGGDIYPGADELCNEVDDDCDMTTDEDVMVVDWYPDADEDDYGDGTMAPVSGCAPPATGSWASNPDDCDDGAADIHPDTVWYPDGDMDGYAADDAVGVMQCEAPSADHVRVRGDCDDAAGSVNPDATDFCNGLDDDCSGTVDDDAAETARCDANPTALTGVCLPPPAIEGSCECVMADVGDCDRNPATGCETDLLTSATHCGACGASCPGAQRCEAGTCVDTELQTIHPAAFAFCATREGGVFQCWGGNYNNLFPTPGVRGEAEVNDRGLAPVWDFEGWGNGSSINTYCMVVGPDGARDIYCWGRCGGGSCAPGGSSTGTALGAPTRILASVDDVVGDWVKIVVGSDVAMALRENGQVYTWGANNGGGGFSVLGRGAMPADPATPAPVVGLSDAIDVDTAFSHACAATSGGVTYCWGSDSFDRSGDGTNGSSSTPEPVVFDDGGMDTPVPDGVQVAVYTDGGCLRQSDGDVWCWGSTNANGTGGVRTAYARQVNLGGLAATDLDCRDYHCCAVAAGGVQCWGNDPTGAGAITTSGVPVDVVDETDTPIFGAIEVVVGDNGSCALVEIAGARDVTCWGRNSERQLGDGTTTARNHAGAPSYVMGL
;
A
#
# COMPACT_ATOMS: atom_id res chain seq x y z
N MET A 1 14.40 27.02 57.98
CA MET A 1 13.96 27.76 59.22
C MET A 1 13.48 29.15 58.80
N ARG A 2 12.43 29.73 59.44
CA ARG A 2 11.80 31.05 59.11
C ARG A 2 10.99 30.99 57.78
N ARG A 3 9.76 31.54 57.59
CA ARG A 3 9.08 32.84 57.93
C ARG A 3 9.60 34.00 57.06
N VAL A 4 8.85 34.89 56.36
CA VAL A 4 7.42 35.41 56.33
C VAL A 4 7.12 35.94 54.89
N ALA A 5 5.97 35.91 54.17
CA ALA A 5 4.55 35.49 54.31
C ALA A 5 3.47 36.47 54.89
N ILE A 6 2.66 37.21 54.06
CA ILE A 6 1.40 37.94 54.40
C ILE A 6 0.59 38.44 53.14
N PHE A 7 -0.71 38.07 53.01
CA PHE A 7 -1.92 38.74 52.40
C PHE A 7 -1.84 39.35 50.96
N CYS A 8 -2.88 39.37 50.08
CA CYS A 8 -4.35 39.19 50.18
C CYS A 8 -4.99 38.96 48.77
N ALA A 9 -6.33 38.87 48.58
CA ALA A 9 -7.20 37.68 48.72
C ALA A 9 -8.57 37.87 47.99
N LEU A 10 -9.32 36.78 47.76
CA LEU A 10 -10.65 36.59 47.10
C LEU A 10 -10.67 36.58 45.55
N GLY A 11 -11.38 35.65 44.86
CA GLY A 11 -11.98 34.37 45.34
C GLY A 11 -13.20 33.85 44.53
N ALA A 12 -13.56 32.57 44.80
CA ALA A 12 -14.72 31.79 44.29
C ALA A 12 -14.65 31.36 42.80
N LEU A 13 -15.16 30.18 42.35
CA LEU A 13 -15.93 29.12 43.02
C LEU A 13 -15.55 27.70 42.50
N LEU A 14 -15.92 26.69 43.31
CA LEU A 14 -15.83 25.21 43.24
C LEU A 14 -16.54 24.58 42.00
N VAL A 15 -16.28 23.37 41.46
CA VAL A 15 -15.71 22.04 41.87
C VAL A 15 -16.75 20.91 42.16
N ALA A 16 -16.83 19.90 41.26
CA ALA A 16 -17.29 18.48 41.36
C ALA A 16 -17.31 17.90 39.92
N CYS A 17 -16.96 16.65 39.52
CA CYS A 17 -16.40 15.42 40.14
C CYS A 17 -17.35 14.46 40.90
N GLY A 18 -17.42 13.18 40.49
CA GLY A 18 -17.81 12.03 41.35
C GLY A 18 -18.67 10.89 40.75
N ASP A 19 -18.06 10.02 39.94
CA ASP A 19 -18.05 8.53 39.90
C ASP A 19 -19.23 7.63 40.41
N ASP A 20 -19.41 6.52 39.67
CA ASP A 20 -19.73 5.13 40.07
C ASP A 20 -21.15 4.63 40.47
N ASP A 21 -21.49 3.52 39.80
CA ASP A 21 -22.16 2.28 40.22
C ASP A 21 -23.63 2.21 40.72
N GLY A 22 -24.40 1.39 39.99
CA GLY A 22 -25.82 1.11 40.17
C GLY A 22 -26.26 0.36 41.44
N ALA A 23 -27.59 0.32 41.62
CA ALA A 23 -28.24 -0.23 42.80
C ALA A 23 -29.51 -1.03 42.48
N THR A 24 -29.63 -2.19 43.13
CA THR A 24 -30.80 -3.09 43.09
C THR A 24 -32.04 -2.50 43.79
N MET A 25 -33.25 -2.81 43.28
CA MET A 25 -34.49 -2.52 44.00
C MET A 25 -34.65 -3.31 45.31
N ASP A 26 -35.04 -2.63 46.40
CA ASP A 26 -35.82 -3.20 47.51
C ASP A 26 -36.80 -2.14 48.05
N ALA A 27 -38.01 -2.56 48.42
CA ALA A 27 -39.14 -1.68 48.70
C ALA A 27 -39.46 -1.58 50.20
N SER A 28 -39.29 -0.39 50.79
CA SER A 28 -39.57 -0.16 52.22
C SER A 28 -40.26 1.19 52.48
N THR A 29 -41.49 1.12 53.00
CA THR A 29 -42.34 2.29 53.23
C THR A 29 -42.08 2.98 54.58
N THR A 30 -41.68 4.25 54.55
CA THR A 30 -42.10 5.27 55.55
C THR A 30 -41.94 6.68 54.99
N PRO A 31 -42.85 7.64 55.27
CA PRO A 31 -42.76 9.00 54.75
C PRO A 31 -41.82 9.85 55.60
N ASP A 32 -40.77 10.41 55.00
CA ASP A 32 -39.93 11.40 55.68
C ASP A 32 -40.42 12.83 55.38
N ALA A 33 -40.68 13.60 56.44
CA ALA A 33 -41.19 14.95 56.33
C ALA A 33 -40.02 15.95 56.24
N GLY A 34 -39.24 15.84 55.15
CA GLY A 34 -37.93 16.48 54.98
C GLY A 34 -37.98 18.00 54.78
N GLY A 35 -38.94 18.50 54.00
CA GLY A 35 -39.23 19.94 53.90
C GLY A 35 -38.46 20.73 52.85
N ASP A 36 -37.88 20.07 51.83
CA ASP A 36 -37.39 20.74 50.63
C ASP A 36 -38.54 21.16 49.71
N THR A 37 -38.34 22.28 49.01
CA THR A 37 -39.23 22.71 47.92
C THR A 37 -38.82 22.04 46.62
N CYS A 38 -39.79 21.75 45.75
CA CYS A 38 -39.52 21.22 44.41
C CYS A 38 -38.54 22.13 43.62
N ALA A 39 -37.81 21.54 42.69
CA ALA A 39 -36.94 22.19 41.72
C ALA A 39 -37.44 22.01 40.28
N ALA A 40 -37.99 20.84 39.95
CA ALA A 40 -38.53 20.48 38.63
C ALA A 40 -39.96 19.90 38.73
N ALA A 41 -40.65 19.73 37.60
CA ALA A 41 -41.99 19.13 37.55
C ALA A 41 -41.99 17.66 38.05
N ALA A 42 -40.95 16.89 37.72
CA ALA A 42 -40.78 15.52 38.18
C ALA A 42 -40.68 15.36 39.71
N ASP A 43 -40.25 16.40 40.45
CA ASP A 43 -40.33 16.37 41.93
C ASP A 43 -41.76 16.36 42.43
N CYS A 44 -42.70 16.86 41.62
CA CYS A 44 -44.09 17.06 42.00
C CYS A 44 -45.00 15.89 41.67
N ASP A 45 -44.71 15.13 40.61
CA ASP A 45 -45.44 13.94 40.19
C ASP A 45 -45.91 13.07 41.38
N ASP A 46 -47.22 12.85 41.47
CA ASP A 46 -47.86 12.01 42.48
C ASP A 46 -48.31 10.65 41.92
N GLY A 47 -47.93 10.34 40.68
CA GLY A 47 -48.21 9.11 39.95
C GLY A 47 -49.61 9.07 39.32
N LEU A 48 -50.33 10.18 39.32
CA LEU A 48 -51.65 10.34 38.71
C LEU A 48 -51.53 10.99 37.33
N PHE A 49 -52.50 10.73 36.46
CA PHE A 49 -52.55 11.25 35.08
C PHE A 49 -53.71 12.23 34.91
N CYS A 50 -54.84 11.99 35.61
CA CYS A 50 -56.06 12.79 35.47
C CYS A 50 -56.02 14.14 36.22
N ASN A 51 -54.91 14.48 36.88
CA ASN A 51 -54.55 15.84 37.30
C ASN A 51 -53.79 16.62 36.21
N GLY A 52 -53.12 15.92 35.29
CA GLY A 52 -52.18 16.50 34.32
C GLY A 52 -50.88 17.00 34.97
N GLU A 53 -49.85 17.19 34.13
CA GLU A 53 -48.46 17.50 34.53
C GLU A 53 -48.37 18.46 35.74
N GLU A 54 -47.80 17.98 36.85
CA GLU A 54 -47.70 18.74 38.09
C GLU A 54 -46.56 19.78 38.02
N LEU A 55 -46.93 21.06 37.94
CA LEU A 55 -46.00 22.17 37.79
C LEU A 55 -45.35 22.57 39.13
N CYS A 56 -44.03 22.49 39.21
CA CYS A 56 -43.28 23.07 40.32
C CYS A 56 -43.28 24.60 40.30
N ARG A 57 -43.89 25.24 41.32
CA ARG A 57 -43.86 26.70 41.56
C ARG A 57 -43.73 27.04 43.05
N PRO A 58 -42.51 26.99 43.63
CA PRO A 58 -42.26 27.27 45.03
C PRO A 58 -42.76 28.64 45.48
N GLY A 59 -43.81 28.63 46.31
CA GLY A 59 -44.41 29.84 46.88
C GLY A 59 -45.59 30.46 46.11
N ASP A 60 -46.12 29.80 45.07
CA ASP A 60 -47.43 30.20 44.53
C ASP A 60 -48.52 30.06 45.63
N PRO A 61 -49.44 31.02 45.79
CA PRO A 61 -50.52 30.94 46.80
C PRO A 61 -51.50 29.76 46.63
N SER A 62 -51.44 29.06 45.50
CA SER A 62 -52.29 27.94 45.12
C SER A 62 -51.58 26.59 45.26
N ALA A 63 -50.26 26.59 45.45
CA ALA A 63 -49.42 25.40 45.54
C ALA A 63 -49.50 24.72 46.91
N ASP A 64 -49.00 23.48 46.96
CA ASP A 64 -48.87 22.69 48.18
C ASP A 64 -47.72 23.18 49.10
N ALA A 65 -47.35 22.39 50.11
CA ALA A 65 -46.24 22.70 51.01
C ALA A 65 -44.84 22.49 50.41
N ARG A 66 -44.70 21.70 49.33
CA ARG A 66 -43.47 21.55 48.53
C ARG A 66 -43.35 22.63 47.44
N GLY A 67 -44.46 23.21 47.03
CA GLY A 67 -44.53 24.15 45.91
C GLY A 67 -45.16 23.56 44.64
N CYS A 68 -45.76 22.38 44.72
CA CYS A 68 -46.36 21.68 43.59
C CYS A 68 -47.77 22.18 43.29
N LEU A 69 -48.11 22.20 41.99
CA LEU A 69 -49.41 22.54 41.45
C LEU A 69 -49.85 21.45 40.47
N SER A 70 -50.90 20.72 40.79
CA SER A 70 -51.64 19.89 39.82
C SER A 70 -51.93 20.66 38.54
N GLY A 71 -51.74 20.00 37.40
CA GLY A 71 -51.88 20.58 36.08
C GLY A 71 -53.33 20.87 35.66
N ALA A 72 -53.56 20.81 34.36
CA ALA A 72 -54.90 20.70 33.81
C ALA A 72 -55.13 19.23 33.40
N ASN A 73 -56.23 18.63 33.85
CA ASN A 73 -56.66 17.30 33.40
C ASN A 73 -56.63 17.25 31.86
N PRO A 74 -55.89 16.31 31.24
CA PRO A 74 -55.71 16.27 29.78
C PRO A 74 -56.99 15.85 29.04
N CYS A 75 -57.87 15.09 29.69
CA CYS A 75 -59.07 14.52 29.07
C CYS A 75 -60.24 15.52 29.04
N GLU A 76 -60.88 15.71 27.88
CA GLU A 76 -62.22 16.34 27.82
C GLU A 76 -63.33 15.44 28.41
N GLY A 77 -63.05 14.14 28.62
CA GLY A 77 -63.99 13.08 29.00
C GLY A 77 -63.87 12.59 30.45
N ALA A 78 -64.05 11.28 30.63
CA ALA A 78 -63.58 10.58 31.84
C ALA A 78 -62.12 10.14 31.64
N CYS A 79 -61.48 9.68 32.71
CA CYS A 79 -60.05 9.34 32.76
C CYS A 79 -59.84 8.24 33.81
N ASP A 80 -58.96 7.26 33.53
CA ASP A 80 -58.60 6.19 34.46
C ASP A 80 -57.14 6.30 34.91
N GLU A 81 -56.94 6.81 36.12
CA GLU A 81 -55.65 6.88 36.83
C GLU A 81 -54.90 5.53 36.88
N THR A 82 -55.63 4.41 36.78
CA THR A 82 -55.07 3.05 36.82
C THR A 82 -54.50 2.61 35.47
N GLY A 83 -55.00 3.18 34.37
CA GLY A 83 -54.57 2.90 33.00
C GLY A 83 -53.80 4.04 32.34
N ARG A 84 -53.70 5.21 32.98
CA ARG A 84 -53.10 6.45 32.43
C ARG A 84 -53.74 6.93 31.11
N MET A 85 -55.03 6.68 30.93
CA MET A 85 -55.75 6.87 29.66
C MET A 85 -57.07 7.64 29.80
N CYS A 86 -57.47 8.35 28.74
CA CYS A 86 -58.77 9.01 28.61
C CYS A 86 -59.89 8.05 28.12
N GLU A 87 -61.16 8.30 28.49
CA GLU A 87 -62.30 7.51 27.97
C GLU A 87 -62.65 7.92 26.53
N GLY A 88 -61.94 7.33 25.56
CA GLY A 88 -62.16 7.47 24.12
C GLY A 88 -61.18 8.45 23.47
N CYS A 89 -59.91 8.04 23.39
CA CYS A 89 -58.92 8.66 22.52
C CYS A 89 -59.33 8.52 21.02
N PRO A 90 -58.80 9.39 20.15
CA PRO A 90 -58.84 9.17 18.72
C PRO A 90 -57.84 8.08 18.28
N ASP A 91 -58.16 7.58 17.10
CA ASP A 91 -57.37 6.85 16.11
C ASP A 91 -57.71 7.66 14.84
N ALA A 92 -56.77 8.49 14.37
CA ALA A 92 -57.07 9.57 13.43
C ALA A 92 -56.58 9.34 11.99
N ASP A 93 -55.50 8.59 11.78
CA ASP A 93 -55.07 8.12 10.46
C ASP A 93 -55.65 6.75 10.08
N GLY A 94 -55.76 5.81 11.02
CA GLY A 94 -56.44 4.51 10.85
C GLY A 94 -55.57 3.26 11.04
N ASP A 95 -54.39 3.35 11.67
CA ASP A 95 -53.46 2.23 11.87
C ASP A 95 -54.00 1.13 12.82
N GLY A 96 -54.64 1.52 13.92
CA GLY A 96 -55.20 0.67 14.96
C GLY A 96 -54.69 0.94 16.39
N PHE A 97 -53.82 1.93 16.63
CA PHE A 97 -53.40 2.39 17.94
C PHE A 97 -54.24 3.62 18.38
N GLU A 98 -53.89 4.29 19.50
CA GLU A 98 -54.62 5.47 20.01
C GLU A 98 -53.61 6.53 20.50
N ASP A 99 -53.88 7.82 20.25
CA ASP A 99 -53.03 8.99 20.54
C ASP A 99 -52.41 9.01 21.96
N ALA A 100 -51.08 8.98 22.07
CA ALA A 100 -50.36 9.07 23.34
C ALA A 100 -50.59 10.39 24.09
N SER A 101 -50.98 11.48 23.41
CA SER A 101 -51.30 12.77 24.05
C SER A 101 -52.53 12.71 24.98
N CYS A 102 -53.41 11.73 24.77
CA CYS A 102 -54.52 11.38 25.67
C CYS A 102 -54.34 10.04 26.40
N GLY A 103 -53.15 9.44 26.28
CA GLY A 103 -52.74 8.24 27.03
C GLY A 103 -53.05 6.91 26.35
N GLY A 104 -53.05 6.88 25.01
CA GLY A 104 -52.82 5.65 24.26
C GLY A 104 -51.32 5.35 24.12
N GLU A 105 -50.92 4.71 23.01
CA GLU A 105 -49.56 4.20 22.78
C GLU A 105 -48.91 4.77 21.49
N ASP A 106 -49.67 5.44 20.62
CA ASP A 106 -49.21 6.02 19.34
C ASP A 106 -48.47 7.36 19.52
N CYS A 107 -47.28 7.49 18.92
CA CYS A 107 -46.42 8.66 19.03
C CYS A 107 -46.68 9.78 17.99
N ASP A 108 -47.43 9.54 16.90
CA ASP A 108 -47.85 10.56 15.93
C ASP A 108 -49.16 10.16 15.17
N ASP A 109 -50.32 10.33 15.84
CA ASP A 109 -51.75 10.18 15.40
C ASP A 109 -52.14 11.05 14.17
N ALA A 110 -51.26 11.07 13.18
CA ALA A 110 -51.34 11.76 11.91
C ALA A 110 -50.57 11.02 10.79
N ASP A 111 -49.70 10.06 11.11
CA ASP A 111 -48.90 9.28 10.16
C ASP A 111 -48.98 7.76 10.45
N PRO A 112 -49.73 6.98 9.64
CA PRO A 112 -50.07 5.57 9.95
C PRO A 112 -48.90 4.57 9.78
N ASP A 113 -47.70 5.07 9.54
CA ASP A 113 -46.45 4.31 9.49
C ASP A 113 -45.55 4.62 10.72
N ARG A 114 -46.08 5.23 11.80
CA ARG A 114 -45.34 5.59 13.03
C ARG A 114 -46.04 5.13 14.33
N TYR A 115 -45.87 3.86 14.72
CA TYR A 115 -46.67 3.22 15.77
C TYR A 115 -45.95 2.07 16.52
N PRO A 116 -46.36 1.74 17.78
CA PRO A 116 -45.74 0.71 18.62
C PRO A 116 -45.42 -0.63 17.95
N GLY A 117 -44.13 -0.87 17.71
CA GLY A 117 -43.62 -2.10 17.10
C GLY A 117 -43.92 -2.24 15.60
N ASN A 118 -43.85 -1.14 14.86
CA ASN A 118 -43.58 -1.13 13.42
C ASN A 118 -42.15 -1.65 13.12
N ALA A 119 -41.54 -1.24 12.00
CA ALA A 119 -40.14 -1.51 11.71
C ALA A 119 -39.39 -0.19 11.47
N GLU A 120 -38.43 0.10 12.36
CA GLU A 120 -37.56 1.28 12.32
C GLU A 120 -36.82 1.43 10.99
N ILE A 121 -36.76 2.67 10.47
CA ILE A 121 -36.05 3.00 9.24
C ILE A 121 -34.85 3.90 9.58
N CYS A 122 -33.69 3.62 9.01
CA CYS A 122 -32.58 4.57 9.09
C CYS A 122 -32.86 5.76 8.16
N ASP A 123 -33.17 6.92 8.74
CA ASP A 123 -33.52 8.17 8.06
C ASP A 123 -32.73 9.36 8.66
N ASP A 124 -32.24 10.26 7.80
CA ASP A 124 -31.41 11.42 8.20
C ASP A 124 -32.22 12.53 8.92
N ALA A 125 -33.52 12.33 9.14
CA ALA A 125 -34.44 13.30 9.74
C ALA A 125 -34.78 12.98 11.20
N GLY A 126 -34.40 11.79 11.69
CA GLY A 126 -34.49 11.41 13.10
C GLY A 126 -35.91 11.05 13.55
N HIS A 127 -36.71 10.47 12.65
CA HIS A 127 -38.06 10.01 12.98
C HIS A 127 -38.03 8.77 13.89
N ASP A 128 -39.17 8.54 14.54
CA ASP A 128 -39.43 7.42 15.46
C ASP A 128 -40.58 6.62 14.83
N GLU A 129 -40.31 5.47 14.19
CA GLU A 129 -41.32 4.70 13.45
C GLU A 129 -42.01 3.63 14.30
N ASP A 130 -41.30 3.06 15.26
CA ASP A 130 -41.82 2.02 16.15
C ASP A 130 -42.21 2.51 17.56
N CYS A 131 -41.99 3.81 17.84
CA CYS A 131 -42.28 4.49 19.10
C CYS A 131 -41.45 4.01 20.33
N ASP A 132 -40.32 3.33 20.12
CA ASP A 132 -39.31 3.03 21.15
C ASP A 132 -37.99 3.79 20.89
N PRO A 133 -37.70 4.92 21.58
CA PRO A 133 -36.54 5.76 21.30
C PRO A 133 -35.17 5.13 21.69
N ASP A 134 -35.18 3.87 22.16
CA ASP A 134 -33.99 3.05 22.37
C ASP A 134 -33.61 2.21 21.10
N THR A 135 -34.39 2.25 20.00
CA THR A 135 -34.09 1.57 18.72
C THR A 135 -33.62 2.49 17.60
N VAL A 136 -32.91 1.91 16.62
CA VAL A 136 -32.41 2.54 15.38
C VAL A 136 -32.34 1.48 14.27
N GLY A 137 -32.44 1.89 13.00
CA GLY A 137 -32.46 0.98 11.84
C GLY A 137 -31.13 0.25 11.57
N GLU A 138 -31.20 -0.98 11.01
CA GLU A 138 -30.07 -1.92 10.80
C GLU A 138 -29.06 -1.50 9.68
N ARG A 139 -28.82 -0.21 9.43
CA ARG A 139 -27.89 0.23 8.36
C ARG A 139 -26.46 0.37 8.86
N ASP A 140 -25.67 -0.58 8.41
CA ASP A 140 -24.21 -0.66 8.43
C ASP A 140 -23.70 -0.37 7.00
N VAL A 141 -22.69 0.50 6.83
CA VAL A 141 -22.29 1.06 5.52
C VAL A 141 -20.96 0.47 5.03
N ASP A 142 -19.93 0.40 5.87
CA ASP A 142 -18.62 -0.19 5.53
C ASP A 142 -18.47 -1.69 5.91
N ARG A 143 -19.39 -2.21 6.74
CA ARG A 143 -19.55 -3.61 7.15
C ARG A 143 -18.64 -4.08 8.29
N ASP A 144 -18.32 -3.20 9.22
CA ASP A 144 -17.63 -3.57 10.46
C ASP A 144 -18.53 -4.27 11.50
N GLY A 145 -19.86 -4.09 11.40
CA GLY A 145 -20.88 -4.67 12.28
C GLY A 145 -21.55 -3.69 13.25
N PHE A 146 -21.22 -2.39 13.20
CA PHE A 146 -21.88 -1.32 13.95
C PHE A 146 -22.94 -0.59 13.09
N VAL A 147 -23.75 0.27 13.73
CA VAL A 147 -24.80 1.04 13.05
C VAL A 147 -24.32 2.47 12.87
N SER A 148 -24.43 2.96 11.63
CA SER A 148 -24.04 4.32 11.21
C SER A 148 -24.66 5.42 12.09
N ALA A 149 -23.88 6.43 12.46
CA ALA A 149 -24.38 7.60 13.20
C ALA A 149 -25.35 8.48 12.39
N ALA A 150 -25.49 8.26 11.07
CA ALA A 150 -26.56 8.87 10.29
C ALA A 150 -27.95 8.27 10.62
N CYS A 151 -27.99 7.06 11.20
CA CYS A 151 -29.23 6.41 11.62
C CYS A 151 -29.62 6.88 13.03
N CYS A 152 -30.58 7.81 13.12
CA CYS A 152 -31.05 8.35 14.38
C CYS A 152 -32.55 8.12 14.60
N ASN A 153 -32.94 7.90 15.85
CA ASN A 153 -34.30 8.07 16.37
C ASN A 153 -34.25 9.21 17.44
N GLY A 154 -34.70 10.40 17.06
CA GLY A 154 -34.73 11.58 17.95
C GLY A 154 -33.35 12.10 18.41
N GLU A 155 -32.96 11.79 19.64
CA GLU A 155 -31.62 12.11 20.22
C GLU A 155 -30.72 10.86 20.36
N THR A 156 -31.23 9.67 20.01
CA THR A 156 -30.48 8.41 19.96
C THR A 156 -30.00 8.18 18.52
N CYS A 157 -28.74 7.78 18.32
CA CYS A 157 -28.19 7.47 16.99
C CYS A 157 -27.33 6.20 17.03
N GLY A 158 -27.03 5.64 15.87
CA GLY A 158 -26.04 4.59 15.69
C GLY A 158 -24.68 5.00 16.27
N PRO A 159 -23.89 4.05 16.83
CA PRO A 159 -22.69 4.39 17.60
C PRO A 159 -21.39 4.41 16.76
N ASP A 160 -21.42 3.98 15.48
CA ASP A 160 -20.31 4.19 14.56
C ASP A 160 -20.25 5.67 14.15
N CYS A 161 -19.13 6.32 14.43
CA CYS A 161 -18.93 7.74 14.17
C CYS A 161 -18.32 8.07 12.79
N ALA A 162 -17.99 7.08 11.95
CA ALA A 162 -17.31 7.30 10.69
C ALA A 162 -17.58 6.31 9.53
N ASP A 163 -18.77 5.69 9.42
CA ASP A 163 -19.57 5.16 8.25
C ASP A 163 -18.88 4.54 7.00
N GLY A 164 -17.68 4.99 6.60
CA GLY A 164 -16.90 4.54 5.44
C GLY A 164 -15.47 4.13 5.81
N ILE A 165 -15.19 3.84 7.08
CA ILE A 165 -13.87 3.53 7.61
C ILE A 165 -13.95 2.40 8.65
N LEU A 166 -13.88 1.15 8.18
CA LEU A 166 -13.92 -0.15 8.91
C LEU A 166 -12.96 -0.29 10.14
N ALA A 167 -12.16 0.72 10.43
CA ALA A 167 -11.20 0.80 11.53
C ALA A 167 -11.56 1.87 12.60
N VAL A 168 -12.74 2.50 12.48
CA VAL A 168 -13.30 3.46 13.44
C VAL A 168 -14.62 2.90 13.95
N ASN A 169 -14.72 2.59 15.25
CA ASN A 169 -15.94 2.09 15.87
C ASN A 169 -15.82 1.95 17.40
N PRO A 170 -16.95 1.81 18.12
CA PRO A 170 -16.98 1.60 19.58
C PRO A 170 -16.17 0.43 20.19
N GLU A 171 -15.55 -0.46 19.39
CA GLU A 171 -14.62 -1.49 19.87
C GLU A 171 -13.20 -1.37 19.27
N ALA A 172 -12.90 -0.27 18.58
CA ALA A 172 -11.58 0.03 18.04
C ALA A 172 -10.56 0.33 19.15
N THR A 173 -9.36 0.77 18.76
CA THR A 173 -8.32 1.18 19.72
C THR A 173 -7.64 2.43 19.20
N GLU A 174 -7.84 3.53 19.95
CA GLU A 174 -7.22 4.83 19.75
C GLU A 174 -5.79 4.74 19.22
N THR A 175 -5.59 5.27 18.01
CA THR A 175 -4.29 5.44 17.37
C THR A 175 -3.95 6.93 17.36
N CYS A 176 -2.70 7.31 17.61
CA CYS A 176 -2.30 8.73 17.65
C CYS A 176 -2.40 9.38 16.25
N ASN A 177 -3.56 9.93 15.91
CA ASN A 177 -3.92 10.38 14.57
C ASN A 177 -4.87 11.62 14.56
N LEU A 178 -5.26 12.15 15.74
CA LEU A 178 -6.22 13.25 15.93
C LEU A 178 -7.69 12.94 15.55
N ARG A 179 -8.04 11.67 15.35
CA ARG A 179 -9.40 11.16 15.14
C ARG A 179 -9.92 10.51 16.43
N ASP A 180 -11.25 10.47 16.54
CA ASP A 180 -12.00 9.67 17.50
C ASP A 180 -12.10 8.27 16.88
N ASP A 181 -11.17 7.35 17.21
CA ASP A 181 -11.17 5.99 16.63
C ASP A 181 -12.17 5.10 17.37
N ASP A 182 -12.25 5.22 18.71
CA ASP A 182 -13.15 4.42 19.56
C ASP A 182 -14.54 5.05 19.84
N CYS A 183 -14.83 6.19 19.23
CA CYS A 183 -16.09 6.92 19.31
C CYS A 183 -16.54 7.32 20.75
N ASP A 184 -15.61 7.47 21.72
CA ASP A 184 -15.84 7.99 23.09
C ASP A 184 -16.26 9.48 23.10
N GLY A 185 -16.05 10.20 21.99
CA GLY A 185 -16.28 11.65 21.87
C GLY A 185 -15.02 12.49 22.11
N ARG A 186 -13.82 11.90 21.93
CA ARG A 186 -12.49 12.50 22.15
C ARG A 186 -11.46 11.91 21.16
N ALA A 187 -10.18 12.20 21.29
CA ALA A 187 -9.17 11.78 20.31
C ALA A 187 -7.78 11.64 20.93
N ASP A 188 -7.08 10.58 20.55
CA ASP A 188 -5.78 10.12 21.07
C ASP A 188 -5.82 9.72 22.57
N GLU A 189 -6.96 9.19 23.03
CA GLU A 189 -7.28 9.12 24.45
C GLU A 189 -6.47 8.01 25.19
N GLY A 190 -5.47 8.43 25.96
CA GLY A 190 -4.61 7.52 26.74
C GLY A 190 -3.34 7.06 26.03
N GLN A 191 -3.13 7.40 24.76
CA GLN A 191 -1.89 7.13 24.00
C GLN A 191 -0.78 8.17 24.23
N GLN A 192 -0.87 8.96 25.30
CA GLN A 192 0.05 10.06 25.59
C GLN A 192 1.31 9.58 26.32
N VAL A 193 2.47 10.11 25.92
CA VAL A 193 3.78 9.84 26.51
C VAL A 193 4.29 11.00 27.37
N ASP A 194 5.10 10.69 28.40
CA ASP A 194 5.88 11.68 29.15
C ASP A 194 7.03 12.18 28.26
N ALA A 195 6.86 13.36 27.65
CA ALA A 195 7.83 14.06 26.82
C ALA A 195 8.34 15.33 27.53
N TYR A 196 9.14 16.14 26.83
CA TYR A 196 9.76 17.37 27.30
C TYR A 196 9.46 18.50 26.31
N ALA A 197 9.29 19.72 26.81
CA ALA A 197 9.06 20.88 25.95
C ALA A 197 10.26 21.12 25.03
N ASP A 198 9.97 21.34 23.75
CA ASP A 198 10.90 21.64 22.67
C ASP A 198 10.33 22.86 21.93
N LEU A 199 10.87 24.04 22.22
CA LEU A 199 10.29 25.33 21.83
C LEU A 199 10.85 25.87 20.49
N ASP A 200 12.10 25.53 20.16
CA ASP A 200 12.79 25.91 18.91
C ASP A 200 12.75 24.82 17.82
N SER A 201 12.33 23.60 18.17
CA SER A 201 12.07 22.46 17.26
C SER A 201 13.32 21.73 16.76
N ASP A 202 14.33 21.58 17.63
CA ASP A 202 15.57 20.81 17.36
C ASP A 202 15.50 19.31 17.74
N LEU A 203 14.32 18.84 18.15
CA LEU A 203 14.04 17.48 18.62
C LEU A 203 14.74 17.11 19.93
N HIS A 204 15.19 18.08 20.73
CA HIS A 204 15.70 17.92 22.09
C HIS A 204 14.94 18.82 23.07
N GLY A 205 14.44 18.22 24.16
CA GLY A 205 13.58 18.95 25.10
C GLY A 205 14.25 19.26 26.44
N ASP A 206 13.85 20.38 27.06
CA ASP A 206 14.32 20.76 28.39
C ASP A 206 13.92 19.68 29.41
N GLY A 207 14.91 18.92 29.89
CA GLY A 207 14.76 17.91 30.95
C GLY A 207 14.23 18.45 32.29
N SER A 208 14.02 19.77 32.41
CA SER A 208 13.35 20.46 33.52
C SER A 208 11.85 20.72 33.31
N MET A 209 11.33 20.63 32.08
CA MET A 209 9.94 20.93 31.70
C MET A 209 9.25 19.77 30.96
N SER A 210 8.91 18.72 31.70
CA SER A 210 8.12 17.58 31.20
C SER A 210 6.65 17.95 30.87
N ILE A 211 6.15 17.44 29.74
CA ILE A 211 4.77 17.59 29.24
C ILE A 211 4.21 16.22 28.81
N ALA A 212 2.88 16.06 28.86
CA ALA A 212 2.20 14.85 28.37
C ALA A 212 1.55 15.18 27.01
N VAL A 213 1.89 14.41 25.98
CA VAL A 213 1.48 14.65 24.58
C VAL A 213 1.42 13.35 23.78
N CYS A 214 0.78 13.39 22.61
CA CYS A 214 0.91 12.36 21.57
C CYS A 214 2.35 12.35 20.99
N PRO A 215 2.92 11.20 20.58
CA PRO A 215 4.34 11.08 20.19
C PRO A 215 4.85 11.98 19.05
N PHE A 216 3.96 12.60 18.27
CA PHE A 216 4.30 13.44 17.11
C PHE A 216 3.89 14.92 17.27
N ALA A 217 3.59 15.37 18.50
CA ALA A 217 3.26 16.77 18.76
C ALA A 217 4.48 17.67 18.52
N ALA A 218 4.42 18.53 17.49
CA ALA A 218 5.53 19.33 16.93
C ALA A 218 6.11 20.46 17.82
N ARG A 219 6.14 20.28 19.14
CA ARG A 219 6.78 21.12 20.18
C ARG A 219 7.22 20.28 21.40
N ALA A 220 7.55 19.01 21.17
CA ALA A 220 7.82 18.04 22.22
C ALA A 220 8.82 16.98 21.79
N SER A 221 9.84 16.76 22.61
CA SER A 221 10.85 15.71 22.41
C SER A 221 10.79 14.65 23.51
N THR A 222 11.17 13.42 23.18
CA THR A 222 11.39 12.35 24.17
C THR A 222 12.82 12.33 24.71
N THR A 223 13.74 13.11 24.13
CA THR A 223 15.09 13.33 24.66
C THR A 223 15.09 14.47 25.69
N THR A 224 16.17 14.59 26.48
CA THR A 224 16.17 15.32 27.77
C THR A 224 17.35 16.28 27.98
N LEU A 225 18.14 16.48 26.93
CA LEU A 225 19.49 17.04 27.04
C LEU A 225 19.69 18.25 26.13
N ASP A 226 18.63 19.00 25.86
CA ASP A 226 18.74 20.42 25.54
C ASP A 226 19.39 21.18 26.75
N CYS A 227 20.17 22.22 26.45
CA CYS A 227 20.63 23.18 27.45
C CYS A 227 20.27 24.66 27.15
N ALA A 228 19.60 24.95 26.02
CA ALA A 228 18.92 26.20 25.74
C ALA A 228 17.75 26.06 24.72
N ASP A 229 16.56 25.66 25.21
CA ASP A 229 15.17 25.73 24.66
C ASP A 229 14.74 27.07 23.98
N ASP A 230 15.66 27.92 23.53
CA ASP A 230 15.42 29.04 22.61
C ASP A 230 16.53 29.21 21.54
N ASP A 231 17.32 28.17 21.29
CA ASP A 231 18.52 28.15 20.45
C ASP A 231 18.95 26.72 20.03
N ALA A 232 18.34 26.21 18.94
CA ALA A 232 18.52 24.92 18.26
C ALA A 232 19.95 24.53 17.82
N GLN A 233 20.97 25.21 18.34
CA GLN A 233 22.38 24.86 18.22
C GLN A 233 22.99 24.49 19.59
N ARG A 234 22.19 24.22 20.64
CA ARG A 234 22.69 23.88 22.00
C ARG A 234 21.98 22.70 22.66
N HIS A 235 22.15 21.52 22.08
CA HIS A 235 21.61 20.26 22.59
C HIS A 235 22.69 19.17 22.66
N GLY A 236 22.51 18.21 23.57
CA GLY A 236 23.48 17.18 23.95
C GLY A 236 23.79 16.09 22.92
N ALA A 237 23.45 16.31 21.65
CA ALA A 237 23.89 15.52 20.50
C ALA A 237 24.50 16.40 19.38
N GLN A 238 24.51 17.72 19.57
CA GLN A 238 25.17 18.67 18.69
C GLN A 238 26.68 18.49 18.75
N LEU A 239 27.38 18.82 17.67
CA LEU A 239 28.83 18.97 17.71
C LEU A 239 29.17 20.41 18.16
N GLU A 240 30.20 20.56 19.00
CA GLU A 240 30.72 21.89 19.36
C GLU A 240 30.94 22.79 18.13
N ILE A 241 30.76 24.10 18.30
CA ILE A 241 31.02 25.10 17.27
C ILE A 241 31.97 26.14 17.86
N CYS A 242 32.96 26.61 17.09
CA CYS A 242 33.92 27.62 17.55
C CYS A 242 33.33 29.05 17.59
N ASP A 243 32.17 29.23 18.24
CA ASP A 243 31.50 30.52 18.44
C ASP A 243 31.64 31.07 19.88
N GLY A 244 32.16 30.25 20.82
CA GLY A 244 32.27 30.55 22.24
C GLY A 244 31.07 30.17 23.11
N ALA A 245 30.20 29.29 22.62
CA ALA A 245 29.13 28.63 23.37
C ALA A 245 29.57 27.26 23.96
N ASP A 246 28.58 26.48 24.38
CA ASP A 246 28.64 25.15 25.01
C ASP A 246 27.51 24.40 24.28
N ASN A 247 27.78 24.01 23.03
CA ASN A 247 26.77 23.54 22.07
C ASN A 247 26.39 22.08 22.33
N ASP A 248 27.36 21.23 22.71
CA ASP A 248 27.14 19.81 23.04
C ASP A 248 26.69 19.58 24.51
N CYS A 249 26.51 20.67 25.27
CA CYS A 249 26.09 20.67 26.66
C CYS A 249 26.98 19.86 27.65
N ASP A 250 28.24 19.56 27.30
CA ASP A 250 29.22 18.89 28.20
C ASP A 250 29.59 19.74 29.43
N ALA A 251 29.38 21.07 29.35
CA ALA A 251 29.86 22.10 30.27
C ALA A 251 31.35 22.47 30.12
N GLN A 252 31.86 22.37 28.89
CA GLN A 252 33.12 22.97 28.45
C GLN A 252 32.85 24.02 27.34
N THR A 253 33.77 24.27 26.39
CA THR A 253 33.70 25.40 25.41
C THR A 253 34.83 25.30 24.36
N ASP A 254 34.50 25.30 23.07
CA ASP A 254 35.39 25.38 21.89
C ASP A 254 36.44 24.23 21.76
N GLU A 255 36.14 22.98 22.16
CA GLU A 255 37.11 21.86 22.15
C GLU A 255 37.05 20.90 20.97
N GLY A 256 38.10 20.07 20.84
CA GLY A 256 38.21 19.06 19.78
C GLY A 256 38.86 19.57 18.48
N PHE A 257 38.64 20.83 18.13
CA PHE A 257 39.04 21.40 16.84
C PHE A 257 40.53 21.42 16.52
N SER A 258 40.83 21.36 15.23
CA SER A 258 42.13 21.68 14.63
C SER A 258 42.09 23.04 13.94
N ASP A 259 43.18 23.82 14.03
CA ASP A 259 43.27 25.10 13.32
C ASP A 259 43.11 24.92 11.79
N HIS A 260 42.09 25.54 11.21
CA HIS A 260 41.89 25.60 9.76
C HIS A 260 42.83 26.65 9.14
N THR A 261 43.09 26.54 7.83
CA THR A 261 43.83 27.58 7.08
C THR A 261 42.84 28.38 6.25
N TRP A 262 42.82 29.69 6.48
CA TRP A 262 41.91 30.63 5.86
C TRP A 262 42.67 31.56 4.92
N TYR A 263 42.06 31.89 3.79
CA TYR A 263 42.61 32.65 2.67
C TYR A 263 41.97 34.04 2.63
N GLU A 264 42.71 35.08 2.24
CA GLU A 264 42.16 36.45 2.21
C GLU A 264 41.02 36.49 1.18
N ASP A 265 39.88 37.06 1.57
CA ASP A 265 38.63 37.16 0.82
C ASP A 265 38.26 38.65 0.83
N ALA A 266 38.61 39.35 -0.25
CA ALA A 266 38.69 40.81 -0.28
C ALA A 266 37.43 41.51 -0.80
N ASP A 267 36.54 40.77 -1.49
CA ASP A 267 35.26 41.27 -2.02
C ASP A 267 34.03 40.63 -1.34
N GLY A 268 34.14 39.41 -0.82
CA GLY A 268 33.17 38.78 0.09
C GLY A 268 32.36 37.62 -0.49
N ASP A 269 32.85 36.89 -1.49
CA ASP A 269 32.09 35.82 -2.17
C ASP A 269 32.14 34.44 -1.48
N GLY A 270 33.10 34.19 -0.59
CA GLY A 270 33.26 32.93 0.15
C GLY A 270 34.32 31.96 -0.43
N PHE A 271 34.94 32.30 -1.55
CA PHE A 271 36.25 31.84 -1.99
C PHE A 271 37.32 32.89 -1.60
N GLY A 272 38.61 32.64 -1.87
CA GLY A 272 39.66 33.62 -1.61
C GLY A 272 41.04 33.25 -2.13
N ASP A 273 41.94 34.24 -2.22
CA ASP A 273 43.17 34.17 -3.04
C ASP A 273 44.09 33.00 -2.64
N PRO A 274 44.27 31.96 -3.49
CA PRO A 274 45.24 30.88 -3.27
C PRO A 274 46.72 31.36 -3.24
N LEU A 275 46.98 32.61 -3.62
CA LEU A 275 48.28 33.29 -3.61
C LEU A 275 48.43 34.34 -2.49
N GLY A 276 47.38 34.56 -1.68
CA GLY A 276 47.25 35.62 -0.68
C GLY A 276 48.01 35.41 0.64
N ASP A 277 47.83 36.31 1.61
CA ASP A 277 48.37 36.16 2.97
C ASP A 277 47.39 35.33 3.83
N VAL A 278 47.76 34.10 4.21
CA VAL A 278 46.86 33.16 4.92
C VAL A 278 46.89 33.27 6.46
N LEU A 279 45.74 33.01 7.09
CA LEU A 279 45.58 32.88 8.55
C LEU A 279 45.37 31.42 8.97
N VAL A 280 45.72 31.08 10.21
CA VAL A 280 45.58 29.71 10.76
C VAL A 280 44.99 29.77 12.17
N GLN A 281 43.74 29.35 12.30
CA GLN A 281 42.92 29.34 13.52
C GLN A 281 41.65 28.49 13.29
N CYS A 282 40.95 28.09 14.36
CA CYS A 282 39.70 27.33 14.26
C CYS A 282 38.55 28.11 13.61
N ALA A 283 38.16 29.26 14.18
CA ALA A 283 37.03 30.07 13.71
C ALA A 283 37.36 30.91 12.45
N PRO A 284 36.38 31.22 11.58
CA PRO A 284 36.55 32.12 10.43
C PRO A 284 37.02 33.52 10.89
N PRO A 285 38.09 34.08 10.29
CA PRO A 285 38.44 35.50 10.45
C PRO A 285 37.57 36.41 9.57
N ASP A 286 37.24 37.62 10.03
CA ASP A 286 36.54 38.63 9.22
C ASP A 286 37.30 38.91 7.90
N GLY A 287 36.68 38.65 6.74
CA GLY A 287 37.28 38.86 5.40
C GLY A 287 38.26 37.76 4.99
N TYR A 288 37.96 36.52 5.34
CA TYR A 288 38.76 35.34 4.99
C TYR A 288 37.89 34.11 4.73
N ALA A 289 38.09 33.47 3.58
CA ALA A 289 37.40 32.26 3.15
C ALA A 289 38.17 30.96 3.46
N LEU A 290 37.48 29.82 3.34
CA LEU A 290 38.06 28.49 3.50
C LEU A 290 38.50 27.84 2.17
N LEU A 291 37.95 28.30 1.04
CA LEU A 291 38.10 27.69 -0.29
C LEU A 291 39.12 28.47 -1.16
N PRO A 292 40.35 27.94 -1.37
CA PRO A 292 41.43 28.64 -2.05
C PRO A 292 41.38 28.45 -3.56
N LEU A 293 40.33 28.96 -4.20
CA LEU A 293 40.00 28.65 -5.60
C LEU A 293 39.58 29.85 -6.45
N ASP A 294 39.46 31.03 -5.86
CA ASP A 294 39.26 32.30 -6.57
C ASP A 294 40.50 32.68 -7.41
N CYS A 295 40.28 33.36 -8.54
CA CYS A 295 41.32 33.79 -9.47
C CYS A 295 41.41 35.32 -9.74
N ASP A 296 40.52 36.17 -9.19
CA ASP A 296 40.60 37.64 -9.24
C ASP A 296 40.05 38.40 -7.99
N ASP A 297 40.24 37.89 -6.74
CA ASP A 297 40.13 38.50 -5.37
C ASP A 297 39.95 40.04 -5.30
N SER A 298 38.85 40.54 -5.86
CA SER A 298 38.49 41.93 -6.11
C SER A 298 37.23 42.11 -6.99
N ASP A 299 36.70 41.04 -7.60
CA ASP A 299 35.55 41.00 -8.51
C ASP A 299 34.74 39.70 -8.26
N ALA A 300 33.91 39.71 -7.19
CA ALA A 300 33.06 38.64 -6.60
C ALA A 300 32.08 37.86 -7.54
N THR A 301 32.28 37.92 -8.85
CA THR A 301 31.61 37.10 -9.86
C THR A 301 32.56 36.11 -10.54
N ILE A 302 33.86 36.20 -10.28
CA ILE A 302 34.93 35.40 -10.90
C ILE A 302 35.32 34.29 -9.93
N THR A 303 34.63 33.15 -9.99
CA THR A 303 34.69 32.09 -8.97
C THR A 303 34.56 30.71 -9.61
N PRO A 304 34.90 29.61 -8.90
CA PRO A 304 34.69 28.23 -9.36
C PRO A 304 33.25 27.81 -9.69
N VAL A 305 32.28 28.71 -9.46
CA VAL A 305 30.85 28.55 -9.78
C VAL A 305 30.29 29.82 -10.48
N GLY A 306 31.18 30.70 -10.96
CA GLY A 306 30.81 31.85 -11.77
C GLY A 306 30.43 31.43 -13.19
N PRO A 307 29.48 32.12 -13.85
CA PRO A 307 29.19 31.87 -15.25
C PRO A 307 30.36 32.28 -16.14
N GLU A 308 30.74 31.43 -17.10
CA GLU A 308 31.81 31.70 -18.08
C GLU A 308 31.31 32.70 -19.15
N LEU A 309 31.38 33.99 -18.82
CA LEU A 309 30.90 35.06 -19.70
C LEU A 309 31.80 35.20 -20.94
N CYS A 310 31.21 35.49 -22.10
CA CYS A 310 31.93 35.60 -23.38
C CYS A 310 32.87 36.85 -23.53
N ASN A 311 33.47 37.33 -22.44
CA ASN A 311 34.32 38.52 -22.36
C ASN A 311 35.83 38.25 -22.54
N ALA A 312 36.24 36.98 -22.60
CA ALA A 312 37.63 36.48 -22.72
C ALA A 312 38.55 36.75 -21.50
N ARG A 313 37.95 36.74 -20.30
CA ARG A 313 38.59 36.36 -19.03
C ARG A 313 38.54 34.82 -18.90
N ASP A 314 38.39 34.30 -17.69
CA ASP A 314 38.62 32.96 -17.15
C ASP A 314 37.73 32.92 -15.89
N ASP A 315 36.42 33.10 -16.10
CA ASP A 315 35.47 33.60 -15.08
C ASP A 315 34.91 32.49 -14.18
N ASP A 316 34.96 31.23 -14.64
CA ASP A 316 34.77 30.02 -13.82
C ASP A 316 36.08 29.52 -13.15
N CYS A 317 37.20 30.19 -13.40
CA CYS A 317 38.55 29.84 -12.94
C CYS A 317 39.07 28.43 -13.35
N ASP A 318 38.55 27.77 -14.39
CA ASP A 318 39.08 26.46 -14.86
C ASP A 318 40.51 26.56 -15.45
N GLY A 319 40.91 27.74 -15.93
CA GLY A 319 42.19 28.03 -16.54
C GLY A 319 42.19 28.12 -18.08
N VAL A 320 41.03 28.22 -18.73
CA VAL A 320 40.85 28.25 -20.20
C VAL A 320 40.07 29.51 -20.66
N PRO A 321 40.77 30.64 -20.86
CA PRO A 321 40.13 31.86 -21.35
C PRO A 321 39.39 31.67 -22.69
N SER A 322 38.09 32.00 -22.69
CA SER A 322 37.08 31.58 -23.67
C SER A 322 37.37 31.98 -25.12
N LEU A 323 37.29 31.01 -26.05
CA LEU A 323 37.31 31.25 -27.51
C LEU A 323 36.89 30.03 -28.39
N VAL A 324 35.63 30.01 -28.85
CA VAL A 324 35.13 29.32 -30.09
C VAL A 324 35.12 27.76 -30.09
N LEU A 325 34.03 27.04 -30.42
CA LEU A 325 32.62 27.36 -30.76
C LEU A 325 31.78 26.06 -30.69
N GLY A 326 30.55 26.10 -30.17
CA GLY A 326 29.49 25.11 -30.44
C GLY A 326 28.45 25.63 -31.47
N PRO A 327 27.59 24.77 -32.05
CA PRO A 327 26.41 25.19 -32.81
C PRO A 327 25.11 25.08 -31.98
N ALA A 328 25.25 25.20 -30.65
CA ALA A 328 24.23 25.07 -29.62
C ALA A 328 24.76 25.71 -28.32
N ASP A 329 25.29 26.93 -28.44
CA ASP A 329 25.46 27.87 -27.32
C ASP A 329 24.17 28.71 -27.33
N THR A 330 23.56 28.92 -26.15
CA THR A 330 22.22 29.53 -25.99
C THR A 330 22.23 30.51 -24.82
N GLU A 331 23.13 31.51 -24.90
CA GLU A 331 23.13 32.66 -24.00
C GLU A 331 22.05 33.63 -24.51
N ASP A 332 20.88 33.53 -23.87
CA ASP A 332 19.60 34.21 -24.12
C ASP A 332 19.26 34.89 -22.78
N ASP A 333 19.90 36.04 -22.54
CA ASP A 333 20.08 36.64 -21.20
C ASP A 333 18.79 37.32 -20.67
N ASP A 334 17.88 37.71 -21.58
CA ASP A 334 16.56 38.28 -21.26
C ASP A 334 15.37 37.36 -21.59
N ARG A 335 15.59 36.26 -22.33
CA ARG A 335 14.67 35.12 -22.57
C ARG A 335 13.57 35.36 -23.60
N ASP A 336 13.78 36.22 -24.59
CA ASP A 336 12.83 36.37 -25.70
C ASP A 336 12.95 35.26 -26.78
N GLY A 337 13.95 34.38 -26.67
CA GLY A 337 14.15 33.22 -27.53
C GLY A 337 15.11 33.46 -28.70
N PHE A 338 15.85 34.56 -28.69
CA PHE A 338 16.93 34.87 -29.62
C PHE A 338 18.31 34.69 -28.95
N ALA A 339 19.37 35.37 -29.41
CA ALA A 339 20.76 35.14 -28.96
C ALA A 339 21.77 36.19 -29.48
N ASP A 340 22.77 36.52 -28.65
CA ASP A 340 23.80 37.56 -28.81
C ASP A 340 24.50 37.66 -30.20
N ASP A 341 24.52 38.88 -30.80
CA ASP A 341 25.31 39.23 -32.02
C ASP A 341 26.83 39.08 -31.80
N GLY A 342 27.31 39.28 -30.57
CA GLY A 342 28.68 39.05 -30.13
C GLY A 342 29.14 37.59 -30.30
N CYS A 343 28.28 36.64 -29.92
CA CYS A 343 28.47 35.20 -30.12
C CYS A 343 28.08 34.73 -31.53
N GLY A 344 27.10 35.41 -32.15
CA GLY A 344 26.78 35.32 -33.57
C GLY A 344 25.35 34.85 -33.89
N GLY A 345 24.37 35.17 -33.03
CA GLY A 345 22.95 35.17 -33.37
C GLY A 345 22.56 36.37 -34.24
N ASP A 346 21.31 36.84 -34.09
CA ASP A 346 20.75 37.97 -34.86
C ASP A 346 20.14 39.07 -33.93
N ASP A 347 20.26 38.95 -32.60
CA ASP A 347 19.77 39.88 -31.57
C ASP A 347 20.51 41.24 -31.55
N CYS A 348 19.99 42.26 -30.86
CA CYS A 348 20.58 43.59 -30.81
C CYS A 348 20.54 44.38 -29.48
N ASP A 349 19.86 43.93 -28.41
CA ASP A 349 20.04 44.48 -27.04
C ASP A 349 19.62 43.42 -25.99
N ASP A 350 20.48 42.40 -25.82
CA ASP A 350 20.29 41.11 -25.12
C ASP A 350 20.06 41.19 -23.58
N LEU A 351 19.52 42.31 -23.11
CA LEU A 351 19.16 42.63 -21.72
C LEU A 351 17.76 43.30 -21.63
N ASP A 352 16.97 43.25 -22.70
CA ASP A 352 15.63 43.81 -22.78
C ASP A 352 14.73 43.05 -23.77
N GLU A 353 14.01 42.05 -23.26
CA GLU A 353 12.97 41.12 -23.81
C GLU A 353 11.99 41.60 -24.92
N TYR A 354 12.10 42.86 -25.33
CA TYR A 354 11.36 43.53 -26.39
C TYR A 354 12.28 43.99 -27.56
N ALA A 355 13.47 43.41 -27.71
CA ALA A 355 14.52 43.87 -28.61
C ALA A 355 14.92 42.88 -29.73
N TYR A 356 14.10 41.85 -29.99
CA TYR A 356 14.42 40.77 -30.93
C TYR A 356 14.07 41.02 -32.43
N PRO A 357 14.73 40.28 -33.36
CA PRO A 357 14.43 40.26 -34.80
C PRO A 357 12.96 40.07 -35.20
N GLY A 358 12.30 41.20 -35.47
CA GLY A 358 10.89 41.25 -35.88
C GLY A 358 9.87 41.48 -34.77
N ALA A 359 10.29 41.96 -33.59
CA ALA A 359 9.42 42.49 -32.55
C ALA A 359 8.59 43.71 -33.03
N PRO A 360 7.59 44.18 -32.26
CA PRO A 360 6.88 45.42 -32.54
C PRO A 360 7.69 46.65 -32.09
N GLU A 361 8.15 47.45 -33.04
CA GLU A 361 8.72 48.79 -32.80
C GLU A 361 7.92 49.66 -31.82
N LEU A 362 8.58 50.14 -30.76
CA LEU A 362 8.03 51.02 -29.72
C LEU A 362 8.53 52.48 -29.90
N ALA A 363 8.09 53.39 -29.02
CA ALA A 363 8.44 54.81 -29.05
C ALA A 363 9.39 55.26 -27.91
N ASP A 364 10.28 54.38 -27.46
CA ASP A 364 11.24 54.61 -26.37
C ASP A 364 12.65 55.05 -26.84
N GLY A 365 13.00 54.78 -28.11
CA GLY A 365 14.29 55.07 -28.72
C GLY A 365 15.27 53.89 -28.77
N VAL A 366 14.78 52.66 -28.58
CA VAL A 366 15.47 51.38 -28.89
C VAL A 366 15.23 51.00 -30.38
N ASP A 367 15.89 49.95 -30.87
CA ASP A 367 15.81 49.44 -32.26
C ASP A 367 15.05 48.09 -32.26
N ASN A 368 13.82 48.07 -31.73
CA ASN A 368 13.19 46.85 -31.19
C ASN A 368 13.11 45.67 -32.17
N ASP A 369 12.97 45.90 -33.48
CA ASP A 369 12.85 44.83 -34.48
C ASP A 369 14.19 44.41 -35.14
N CYS A 370 15.30 44.99 -34.69
CA CYS A 370 16.67 44.87 -35.21
C CYS A 370 16.85 45.18 -36.73
N ASP A 371 15.95 45.93 -37.39
CA ASP A 371 16.10 46.39 -38.79
C ASP A 371 17.26 47.40 -38.98
N GLY A 372 17.58 48.18 -37.94
CA GLY A 372 18.66 49.18 -37.93
C GLY A 372 18.20 50.65 -38.02
N GLU A 373 16.93 50.97 -37.77
CA GLU A 373 16.32 52.29 -38.02
C GLU A 373 15.40 52.86 -36.90
N VAL A 374 15.47 52.46 -35.61
CA VAL A 374 14.98 53.15 -34.37
C VAL A 374 13.79 54.12 -34.51
N ASP A 375 12.65 53.81 -33.87
CA ASP A 375 11.38 54.57 -33.90
C ASP A 375 10.71 54.66 -35.30
N VAL A 376 10.89 53.67 -36.19
CA VAL A 376 10.46 53.72 -37.61
C VAL A 376 9.36 52.72 -38.00
N GLY A 377 8.93 51.83 -37.10
CA GLY A 377 7.68 51.07 -37.22
C GLY A 377 6.48 51.70 -36.49
N VAL A 378 6.62 51.83 -35.16
CA VAL A 378 5.67 52.32 -34.13
C VAL A 378 4.18 52.05 -34.41
N GLU A 379 3.71 50.89 -33.97
CA GLU A 379 2.28 50.56 -33.89
C GLU A 379 1.77 50.59 -32.43
N GLU A 380 0.49 50.90 -32.22
CA GLU A 380 -0.15 50.88 -30.89
C GLU A 380 -0.40 49.41 -30.46
N VAL A 381 0.41 48.85 -29.56
CA VAL A 381 0.33 47.45 -29.08
C VAL A 381 -0.41 47.32 -27.75
N SER A 382 -0.86 46.11 -27.40
CA SER A 382 -1.52 45.80 -26.12
C SER A 382 -0.51 45.36 -25.06
N TRP A 383 -0.72 45.84 -23.82
CA TRP A 383 0.05 45.51 -22.63
C TRP A 383 -0.89 44.96 -21.54
N TYR A 384 -0.65 43.74 -21.11
CA TYR A 384 -1.49 42.98 -20.18
C TYR A 384 -1.00 43.18 -18.74
N ALA A 385 -1.84 42.96 -17.73
CA ALA A 385 -1.35 43.05 -16.34
C ALA A 385 -0.53 41.80 -16.02
N ASP A 386 0.59 41.98 -15.34
CA ASP A 386 1.46 40.92 -14.83
C ASP A 386 1.83 41.34 -13.41
N ALA A 387 1.25 40.67 -12.41
CA ALA A 387 1.38 41.04 -11.00
C ALA A 387 2.13 40.01 -10.13
N ASP A 388 2.39 38.80 -10.62
CA ASP A 388 3.24 37.79 -9.97
C ASP A 388 4.63 37.63 -10.62
N GLY A 389 4.77 37.94 -11.92
CA GLY A 389 6.04 38.01 -12.64
C GLY A 389 6.37 36.81 -13.54
N ASP A 390 5.38 36.10 -14.08
CA ASP A 390 5.60 34.84 -14.81
C ASP A 390 5.87 34.98 -16.34
N GLY A 391 5.58 36.16 -16.92
CA GLY A 391 5.77 36.47 -18.35
C GLY A 391 4.49 36.49 -19.20
N TYR A 392 3.35 36.05 -18.66
CA TYR A 392 2.01 36.15 -19.23
C TYR A 392 1.22 37.29 -18.56
N GLY A 393 -0.06 37.45 -18.91
CA GLY A 393 -0.88 38.46 -18.24
C GLY A 393 -2.36 38.53 -18.64
N ASP A 394 -3.15 39.14 -17.74
CA ASP A 394 -4.61 39.24 -17.80
C ASP A 394 -5.11 40.01 -19.05
N GLU A 395 -5.86 39.32 -19.92
CA GLU A 395 -6.59 39.92 -21.04
C GLU A 395 -7.63 40.98 -20.58
N SER A 396 -8.15 40.87 -19.35
CA SER A 396 -9.26 41.69 -18.85
C SER A 396 -8.85 43.13 -18.52
N ASP A 397 -7.63 43.38 -18.03
CA ASP A 397 -7.06 44.71 -17.79
C ASP A 397 -6.10 45.19 -18.90
N ALA A 398 -6.16 44.61 -20.10
CA ALA A 398 -5.33 45.00 -21.25
C ALA A 398 -5.40 46.51 -21.58
N ILE A 399 -4.23 47.17 -21.70
CA ILE A 399 -4.10 48.58 -22.10
C ILE A 399 -3.30 48.75 -23.39
N THR A 400 -3.78 49.59 -24.31
CA THR A 400 -3.08 49.85 -25.58
C THR A 400 -2.13 51.06 -25.45
N SER A 401 -0.87 50.92 -25.87
CA SER A 401 0.17 51.96 -25.76
C SER A 401 1.24 51.85 -26.87
N ASP A 402 1.83 52.98 -27.26
CA ASP A 402 3.05 53.10 -28.07
C ASP A 402 4.33 53.28 -27.21
N GLU A 403 4.19 53.46 -25.89
CA GLU A 403 5.28 53.48 -24.89
C GLU A 403 5.20 52.23 -23.96
N ARG A 404 6.33 51.58 -23.62
CA ARG A 404 6.39 50.41 -22.68
C ARG A 404 5.71 50.71 -21.34
N GLN A 405 4.97 49.74 -20.80
CA GLN A 405 4.19 49.89 -19.56
C GLN A 405 4.84 49.10 -18.41
N PRO A 406 5.22 49.72 -17.27
CA PRO A 406 5.87 48.98 -16.18
C PRO A 406 4.92 48.04 -15.41
N GLY A 407 5.36 46.81 -15.17
CA GLY A 407 4.56 45.75 -14.52
C GLY A 407 3.47 45.21 -15.44
N ARG A 408 3.87 44.94 -16.70
CA ARG A 408 3.04 44.49 -17.83
C ARG A 408 3.91 43.88 -18.92
N VAL A 409 3.37 42.85 -19.57
CA VAL A 409 3.98 42.14 -20.70
C VAL A 409 3.20 42.33 -22.00
N LEU A 410 3.76 41.85 -23.13
CA LEU A 410 3.09 41.79 -24.44
C LEU A 410 2.36 40.45 -24.70
N VAL A 411 2.68 39.39 -23.95
CA VAL A 411 2.01 38.09 -24.03
C VAL A 411 0.71 38.13 -23.20
N ALA A 412 -0.27 37.30 -23.55
CA ALA A 412 -1.56 37.24 -22.87
C ALA A 412 -2.06 35.80 -22.80
N GLY A 413 -3.03 35.57 -21.92
CA GLY A 413 -3.70 34.27 -21.75
C GLY A 413 -3.56 33.68 -20.35
N ASP A 414 -2.86 34.36 -19.45
CA ASP A 414 -2.92 34.08 -18.01
C ASP A 414 -4.36 34.14 -17.50
N CYS A 415 -4.71 33.14 -16.69
CA CYS A 415 -6.03 32.94 -16.10
C CYS A 415 -6.08 33.22 -14.58
N ALA A 416 -4.94 33.49 -13.93
CA ALA A 416 -4.81 33.87 -12.52
C ALA A 416 -3.55 34.74 -12.22
N ASP A 417 -3.59 36.04 -12.58
CA ASP A 417 -2.69 37.19 -12.25
C ASP A 417 -2.36 37.40 -10.74
N ASP A 418 -2.47 36.38 -9.88
CA ASP A 418 -1.86 36.32 -8.55
C ASP A 418 -1.26 34.94 -8.17
N ASP A 419 -1.05 34.03 -9.13
CA ASP A 419 -0.54 32.66 -8.94
C ASP A 419 0.25 32.12 -10.17
N ALA A 420 1.50 32.55 -10.32
CA ALA A 420 2.48 32.23 -11.38
C ALA A 420 2.67 30.74 -11.77
N THR A 421 2.02 29.79 -11.11
CA THR A 421 1.92 28.41 -11.62
C THR A 421 0.87 28.24 -12.72
N ARG A 422 -0.13 29.14 -12.83
CA ARG A 422 -1.26 29.02 -13.76
C ARG A 422 -1.13 29.90 -15.00
N ARG A 423 -0.71 29.31 -16.12
CA ARG A 423 -0.37 30.08 -17.33
C ARG A 423 -0.38 29.21 -18.59
N PRO A 424 -0.57 29.80 -19.79
CA PRO A 424 -0.55 29.12 -21.07
C PRO A 424 0.59 28.09 -21.25
N GLY A 425 0.25 26.80 -21.14
CA GLY A 425 1.18 25.68 -21.25
C GLY A 425 1.98 25.37 -19.98
N ALA A 426 1.39 25.59 -18.79
CA ALA A 426 1.84 24.96 -17.55
C ALA A 426 1.58 23.44 -17.56
N PHE A 427 1.88 22.77 -16.44
CA PHE A 427 1.50 21.36 -16.24
C PHE A 427 0.18 21.31 -15.47
N GLU A 428 -0.88 20.83 -16.13
CA GLU A 428 -2.17 20.55 -15.49
C GLU A 428 -2.01 19.52 -14.34
N LEU A 429 -2.78 19.71 -13.28
CA LEU A 429 -2.86 18.82 -12.11
C LEU A 429 -4.31 18.36 -11.96
N CYS A 430 -4.55 17.13 -11.48
CA CYS A 430 -5.93 16.70 -11.13
C CYS A 430 -6.40 17.44 -9.86
N ASN A 431 -6.90 18.67 -9.96
CA ASN A 431 -7.20 19.55 -8.82
C ASN A 431 -8.49 20.41 -8.94
N GLU A 432 -9.32 20.23 -9.98
CA GLU A 432 -10.48 21.06 -10.33
C GLU A 432 -10.15 22.51 -10.80
N ILE A 433 -8.93 22.78 -11.29
CA ILE A 433 -8.50 24.10 -11.76
C ILE A 433 -7.71 23.98 -13.09
N ASP A 434 -8.17 24.77 -14.07
CA ASP A 434 -7.48 25.12 -15.33
C ASP A 434 -6.13 25.80 -14.99
N ASP A 435 -5.07 25.01 -14.85
CA ASP A 435 -3.71 25.46 -14.51
C ASP A 435 -2.93 25.80 -15.80
N ASP A 436 -3.19 25.13 -16.92
CA ASP A 436 -2.56 25.42 -18.22
C ASP A 436 -3.22 26.56 -19.04
N CYS A 437 -4.39 27.05 -18.61
CA CYS A 437 -5.18 28.13 -19.22
C CYS A 437 -5.70 27.89 -20.67
N ASP A 438 -5.77 26.64 -21.16
CA ASP A 438 -6.42 26.24 -22.42
C ASP A 438 -7.95 26.47 -22.40
N GLY A 439 -8.57 26.31 -21.22
CA GLY A 439 -10.00 26.52 -21.00
C GLY A 439 -10.89 25.28 -21.01
N GLU A 440 -10.30 24.07 -21.07
CA GLU A 440 -10.88 22.87 -20.45
C GLU A 440 -10.48 22.82 -18.95
N THR A 441 -10.37 21.64 -18.31
CA THR A 441 -9.97 21.45 -16.89
C THR A 441 -9.71 19.95 -16.64
N ASP A 442 -8.64 19.59 -15.90
CA ASP A 442 -8.27 18.22 -15.51
C ASP A 442 -8.09 17.23 -16.71
N GLU A 443 -7.89 17.72 -17.94
CA GLU A 443 -7.99 16.92 -19.18
C GLU A 443 -6.75 16.06 -19.53
N GLY A 444 -5.61 16.25 -18.84
CA GLY A 444 -4.41 15.43 -19.05
C GLY A 444 -3.40 15.34 -17.90
N GLY A 445 -3.68 15.95 -16.75
CA GLY A 445 -2.67 16.35 -15.76
C GLY A 445 -1.89 15.27 -15.01
N PHE A 446 -0.98 15.71 -14.14
CA PHE A 446 -0.25 14.82 -13.22
C PHE A 446 -1.25 14.14 -12.27
N GLY A 447 -1.15 12.81 -12.13
CA GLY A 447 -2.17 11.97 -11.48
C GLY A 447 -3.27 11.45 -12.42
N SER A 448 -3.28 11.81 -13.71
CA SER A 448 -4.23 11.24 -14.67
C SER A 448 -4.01 9.74 -14.89
N LEU A 449 -5.12 8.99 -14.93
CA LEU A 449 -5.15 7.56 -15.20
C LEU A 449 -5.21 7.32 -16.72
N LEU A 450 -4.68 6.17 -17.16
CA LEU A 450 -4.85 5.71 -18.53
C LEU A 450 -6.17 4.94 -18.61
N VAL A 451 -7.13 5.48 -19.36
CA VAL A 451 -8.46 4.89 -19.53
C VAL A 451 -8.64 4.37 -20.95
N TYR A 452 -9.41 3.30 -21.06
CA TYR A 452 -9.63 2.51 -22.27
C TYR A 452 -11.07 2.65 -22.70
N ARG A 453 -11.30 2.67 -24.01
CA ARG A 453 -12.64 2.85 -24.55
C ARG A 453 -13.48 1.58 -24.38
N ASP A 454 -14.66 1.74 -23.82
CA ASP A 454 -15.70 0.72 -23.65
C ASP A 454 -16.88 1.08 -24.59
N GLN A 455 -17.32 0.14 -25.43
CA GLN A 455 -18.40 0.31 -26.40
C GLN A 455 -19.64 -0.56 -26.13
N ASP A 456 -19.50 -1.58 -25.30
CA ASP A 456 -20.53 -2.57 -25.00
C ASP A 456 -21.19 -2.33 -23.63
N ASP A 457 -20.58 -1.44 -22.83
CA ASP A 457 -20.89 -1.07 -21.45
C ASP A 457 -20.66 -2.23 -20.44
N ASP A 458 -19.57 -3.00 -20.58
CA ASP A 458 -19.26 -4.17 -19.72
C ASP A 458 -18.26 -3.94 -18.57
N GLY A 459 -17.44 -2.88 -18.64
CA GLY A 459 -16.44 -2.53 -17.62
C GLY A 459 -14.98 -2.76 -18.00
N PHE A 460 -14.70 -3.36 -19.17
CA PHE A 460 -13.38 -3.43 -19.81
C PHE A 460 -13.37 -2.62 -21.12
N GLY A 461 -12.17 -2.38 -21.67
CA GLY A 461 -12.04 -1.60 -22.91
C GLY A 461 -10.84 -1.96 -23.79
N ASP A 462 -10.94 -1.57 -25.07
CA ASP A 462 -9.94 -1.83 -26.11
C ASP A 462 -8.59 -1.22 -25.74
N ALA A 463 -7.63 -2.09 -25.44
CA ALA A 463 -6.25 -1.72 -25.10
C ALA A 463 -5.52 -0.93 -26.20
N SER A 464 -6.06 -0.88 -27.43
CA SER A 464 -5.58 -0.10 -28.57
C SER A 464 -6.28 1.26 -28.76
N MET A 465 -7.35 1.55 -28.00
CA MET A 465 -8.06 2.83 -27.95
C MET A 465 -8.08 3.40 -26.52
N SER A 466 -6.95 3.99 -26.10
CA SER A 466 -6.79 4.65 -24.79
C SER A 466 -6.64 6.17 -24.85
N MET A 467 -6.95 6.85 -23.74
CA MET A 467 -6.66 8.27 -23.46
C MET A 467 -6.29 8.46 -21.98
N ARG A 468 -5.81 9.64 -21.58
CA ARG A 468 -5.65 10.00 -20.17
C ARG A 468 -6.89 10.72 -19.65
N ALA A 469 -7.24 10.54 -18.37
CA ALA A 469 -8.27 11.28 -17.65
C ALA A 469 -8.03 11.20 -16.12
N CYS A 470 -8.37 12.24 -15.36
CA CYS A 470 -8.43 12.15 -13.89
C CYS A 470 -9.63 11.27 -13.44
N ARG A 471 -9.50 10.58 -12.30
CA ARG A 471 -10.45 9.51 -11.88
C ARG A 471 -11.91 9.96 -11.81
N ASP A 472 -12.17 11.15 -11.28
CA ASP A 472 -13.53 11.68 -11.12
C ASP A 472 -14.08 12.34 -12.42
N ALA A 473 -13.26 12.39 -13.48
CA ALA A 473 -13.55 13.04 -14.77
C ALA A 473 -13.61 12.06 -15.96
N ILE A 474 -13.56 10.73 -15.73
CA ILE A 474 -13.53 9.72 -16.81
C ILE A 474 -14.75 9.88 -17.75
N PRO A 475 -14.55 10.10 -19.07
CA PRO A 475 -15.66 10.29 -19.99
C PRO A 475 -16.52 9.03 -20.16
N ALA A 476 -17.84 9.18 -20.27
CA ALA A 476 -18.75 8.03 -20.45
C ALA A 476 -18.44 7.24 -21.75
N GLY A 477 -18.37 5.92 -21.64
CA GLY A 477 -17.83 5.02 -22.69
C GLY A 477 -16.30 4.84 -22.61
N TRP A 478 -15.72 5.05 -21.43
CA TRP A 478 -14.33 4.75 -21.09
C TRP A 478 -14.24 4.22 -19.66
N VAL A 479 -13.25 3.36 -19.39
CA VAL A 479 -13.06 2.63 -18.13
C VAL A 479 -11.57 2.53 -17.79
N GLU A 480 -11.24 2.28 -16.52
CA GLU A 480 -9.83 2.06 -16.10
C GLU A 480 -9.28 0.68 -16.52
N SER A 481 -10.15 -0.32 -16.74
CA SER A 481 -9.76 -1.71 -16.99
C SER A 481 -9.42 -1.96 -18.48
N PRO A 482 -8.16 -2.26 -18.85
CA PRO A 482 -7.84 -2.73 -20.18
C PRO A 482 -8.16 -4.23 -20.34
N GLY A 483 -8.26 -4.66 -21.60
CA GLY A 483 -8.00 -6.06 -21.97
C GLY A 483 -9.11 -6.72 -22.77
N ASP A 484 -10.26 -6.05 -22.93
CA ASP A 484 -11.29 -6.45 -23.87
C ASP A 484 -10.70 -6.63 -25.28
N CYS A 485 -10.94 -7.81 -25.84
CA CYS A 485 -10.47 -8.27 -27.13
C CYS A 485 -11.52 -8.13 -28.25
N ALA A 486 -12.71 -7.59 -27.95
CA ALA A 486 -13.90 -7.57 -28.80
C ALA A 486 -14.63 -6.20 -28.97
N ASP A 487 -14.48 -5.19 -28.10
CA ASP A 487 -15.02 -3.79 -28.13
C ASP A 487 -15.99 -3.51 -29.31
N GLY A 488 -17.22 -3.99 -29.22
CA GLY A 488 -18.22 -3.97 -30.27
C GLY A 488 -18.82 -5.32 -30.68
N ASP A 489 -18.78 -6.33 -29.79
CA ASP A 489 -19.59 -7.54 -29.94
C ASP A 489 -21.09 -7.20 -29.83
N GLY A 490 -21.43 -6.19 -29.01
CA GLY A 490 -22.77 -5.68 -28.72
C GLY A 490 -23.55 -6.53 -27.71
N GLY A 491 -22.86 -7.36 -26.94
CA GLY A 491 -23.34 -8.22 -25.87
C GLY A 491 -22.77 -7.86 -24.50
N GLY A 492 -21.48 -7.54 -24.42
CA GLY A 492 -20.73 -7.46 -23.15
C GLY A 492 -20.51 -8.83 -22.52
N ASP A 493 -20.34 -9.85 -23.38
CA ASP A 493 -20.20 -11.27 -23.02
C ASP A 493 -18.73 -11.76 -23.20
N ILE A 494 -17.79 -10.91 -23.65
CA ILE A 494 -16.38 -11.25 -23.98
C ILE A 494 -15.43 -10.25 -23.33
N TYR A 495 -14.74 -10.63 -22.25
CA TYR A 495 -13.85 -9.74 -21.48
C TYR A 495 -12.89 -10.52 -20.56
N PRO A 496 -11.79 -9.91 -20.08
CA PRO A 496 -10.85 -10.51 -19.12
C PRO A 496 -11.52 -11.20 -17.91
N GLY A 497 -11.52 -12.54 -17.92
CA GLY A 497 -12.09 -13.37 -16.85
C GLY A 497 -13.61 -13.63 -16.96
N ALA A 498 -14.17 -13.63 -18.17
CA ALA A 498 -15.48 -14.22 -18.45
C ALA A 498 -15.51 -15.76 -18.26
N ASP A 499 -16.70 -16.37 -18.25
CA ASP A 499 -16.87 -17.84 -18.25
C ASP A 499 -16.74 -18.37 -19.70
N GLU A 500 -15.59 -18.95 -20.06
CA GLU A 500 -15.33 -19.58 -21.38
C GLU A 500 -16.47 -20.50 -21.89
N LEU A 501 -16.93 -20.29 -23.12
CA LEU A 501 -17.98 -21.09 -23.76
C LEU A 501 -17.44 -21.85 -24.98
N CYS A 502 -17.72 -23.15 -25.08
CA CYS A 502 -17.36 -24.02 -26.23
C CYS A 502 -18.01 -23.54 -27.55
N ASN A 503 -17.41 -22.54 -28.21
CA ASN A 503 -18.02 -21.71 -29.25
C ASN A 503 -17.06 -21.35 -30.43
N GLU A 504 -15.77 -21.71 -30.37
CA GLU A 504 -14.66 -21.30 -31.27
C GLU A 504 -14.28 -19.78 -31.23
N VAL A 505 -14.46 -19.12 -30.07
CA VAL A 505 -14.06 -17.74 -29.71
C VAL A 505 -13.23 -17.80 -28.41
N ASP A 506 -12.45 -16.74 -28.21
CA ASP A 506 -11.61 -16.42 -27.06
C ASP A 506 -12.50 -15.47 -26.21
N ASP A 507 -13.32 -16.04 -25.31
CA ASP A 507 -14.37 -15.31 -24.57
C ASP A 507 -13.79 -14.61 -23.32
N ASP A 508 -12.77 -15.19 -22.67
CA ASP A 508 -12.10 -14.60 -21.50
C ASP A 508 -10.86 -13.74 -21.83
N CYS A 509 -10.50 -13.64 -23.11
CA CYS A 509 -9.38 -12.90 -23.68
C CYS A 509 -7.96 -13.36 -23.25
N ASP A 510 -7.75 -14.60 -22.75
CA ASP A 510 -6.41 -15.11 -22.39
C ASP A 510 -5.47 -15.44 -23.59
N MET A 511 -5.99 -15.35 -24.82
CA MET A 511 -5.34 -15.69 -26.10
C MET A 511 -5.24 -17.19 -26.43
N THR A 512 -5.95 -18.05 -25.70
CA THR A 512 -6.29 -19.41 -26.12
C THR A 512 -7.73 -19.49 -26.66
N THR A 513 -8.43 -20.63 -26.55
CA THR A 513 -9.78 -20.88 -27.10
C THR A 513 -10.32 -22.24 -26.58
N ASP A 514 -11.49 -22.25 -25.93
CA ASP A 514 -12.20 -23.43 -25.43
C ASP A 514 -11.42 -24.33 -24.41
N GLU A 515 -10.41 -23.83 -23.68
CA GLU A 515 -9.49 -24.62 -22.83
C GLU A 515 -9.93 -24.84 -21.38
N ASP A 516 -10.46 -23.83 -20.68
CA ASP A 516 -11.00 -23.98 -19.32
C ASP A 516 -12.43 -24.58 -19.33
N VAL A 517 -12.99 -24.78 -20.53
CA VAL A 517 -14.21 -25.57 -20.71
C VAL A 517 -14.01 -27.03 -20.32
N MET A 518 -14.63 -27.43 -19.19
CA MET A 518 -14.71 -28.80 -18.67
C MET A 518 -14.80 -29.90 -19.74
N VAL A 519 -13.67 -30.58 -19.98
CA VAL A 519 -13.55 -31.66 -20.98
C VAL A 519 -14.39 -32.89 -20.56
N VAL A 520 -15.52 -33.08 -21.24
CA VAL A 520 -16.42 -34.23 -21.04
C VAL A 520 -15.97 -35.44 -21.85
N ASP A 521 -16.00 -36.64 -21.25
CA ASP A 521 -15.87 -37.92 -21.96
C ASP A 521 -17.22 -38.33 -22.55
N TRP A 522 -17.33 -38.39 -23.88
CA TRP A 522 -18.58 -38.77 -24.56
C TRP A 522 -18.57 -40.25 -24.96
N TYR A 523 -19.59 -40.98 -24.51
CA TYR A 523 -19.83 -42.39 -24.78
C TYR A 523 -20.86 -42.55 -25.91
N PRO A 524 -20.73 -43.58 -26.77
CA PRO A 524 -21.73 -43.83 -27.80
C PRO A 524 -23.09 -44.14 -27.18
N ASP A 525 -24.14 -43.52 -27.72
CA ASP A 525 -25.54 -43.81 -27.41
C ASP A 525 -26.20 -44.30 -28.71
N ALA A 526 -26.81 -45.50 -28.68
CA ALA A 526 -27.40 -46.13 -29.86
C ALA A 526 -28.94 -46.20 -29.88
N ASP A 527 -29.63 -45.74 -28.84
CA ASP A 527 -31.10 -45.79 -28.73
C ASP A 527 -31.79 -44.48 -28.30
N GLU A 528 -31.01 -43.44 -28.02
CA GLU A 528 -31.38 -42.04 -27.78
C GLU A 528 -32.01 -41.79 -26.38
N ASP A 529 -31.38 -42.28 -25.29
CA ASP A 529 -31.88 -42.24 -23.88
C ASP A 529 -31.08 -41.40 -22.84
N ASP A 530 -30.01 -40.72 -23.26
CA ASP A 530 -29.06 -39.92 -22.44
C ASP A 530 -28.09 -40.72 -21.52
N TYR A 531 -28.07 -42.06 -21.60
CA TYR A 531 -26.96 -42.91 -21.14
C TYR A 531 -26.21 -43.51 -22.35
N GLY A 532 -24.97 -44.01 -22.17
CA GLY A 532 -24.18 -44.57 -23.27
C GLY A 532 -23.18 -45.65 -22.87
N ASP A 533 -22.70 -46.44 -23.86
CA ASP A 533 -21.90 -47.66 -23.66
C ASP A 533 -20.51 -47.37 -23.06
N GLY A 534 -20.42 -47.37 -21.73
CA GLY A 534 -19.18 -47.31 -20.96
C GLY A 534 -18.23 -48.50 -21.15
N THR A 535 -18.61 -49.53 -21.94
CA THR A 535 -17.69 -50.61 -22.35
C THR A 535 -16.90 -50.28 -23.63
N MET A 536 -17.34 -49.25 -24.37
CA MET A 536 -16.62 -48.66 -25.49
C MET A 536 -15.62 -47.59 -25.03
N ALA A 537 -14.72 -47.18 -25.92
CA ALA A 537 -13.77 -46.11 -25.63
C ALA A 537 -14.44 -44.74 -25.88
N PRO A 538 -14.48 -43.83 -24.88
CA PRO A 538 -15.08 -42.51 -25.06
C PRO A 538 -14.30 -41.63 -26.03
N VAL A 539 -14.92 -40.53 -26.43
CA VAL A 539 -14.29 -39.41 -27.15
C VAL A 539 -14.36 -38.18 -26.26
N SER A 540 -13.23 -37.73 -25.74
CA SER A 540 -13.14 -36.56 -24.87
C SER A 540 -13.21 -35.25 -25.68
N GLY A 541 -13.96 -34.25 -25.20
CA GLY A 541 -14.05 -32.89 -25.77
C GLY A 541 -15.22 -32.08 -25.20
N CYS A 542 -15.24 -30.74 -25.39
CA CYS A 542 -16.31 -29.88 -24.84
C CYS A 542 -17.70 -30.15 -25.45
N ALA A 543 -17.77 -30.68 -26.68
CA ALA A 543 -19.01 -31.05 -27.37
C ALA A 543 -19.01 -32.50 -27.86
N PRO A 544 -20.19 -33.17 -27.94
CA PRO A 544 -20.30 -34.52 -28.46
C PRO A 544 -19.90 -34.59 -29.96
N PRO A 545 -19.26 -35.68 -30.43
CA PRO A 545 -18.84 -35.78 -31.82
C PRO A 545 -20.00 -35.59 -32.80
N ALA A 546 -19.89 -34.59 -33.69
CA ALA A 546 -20.95 -34.09 -34.59
C ALA A 546 -21.57 -35.09 -35.61
N THR A 547 -21.31 -36.39 -35.48
CA THR A 547 -22.05 -37.48 -36.12
C THR A 547 -22.21 -38.66 -35.16
N GLY A 548 -23.45 -38.98 -34.79
CA GLY A 548 -23.83 -40.04 -33.84
C GLY A 548 -24.93 -39.53 -32.89
N SER A 549 -25.38 -40.37 -31.97
CA SER A 549 -25.87 -39.91 -30.67
C SER A 549 -24.82 -40.30 -29.62
N TRP A 550 -24.70 -39.50 -28.57
CA TRP A 550 -23.63 -39.60 -27.58
C TRP A 550 -24.10 -39.06 -26.24
N ALA A 551 -23.82 -39.80 -25.17
CA ALA A 551 -24.13 -39.43 -23.80
C ALA A 551 -22.84 -39.15 -23.00
N SER A 552 -22.95 -38.31 -21.98
CA SER A 552 -21.86 -38.07 -21.01
C SER A 552 -21.88 -39.05 -19.83
N ASN A 553 -22.94 -39.85 -19.68
CA ASN A 553 -23.10 -40.84 -18.62
C ASN A 553 -22.75 -42.26 -19.13
N PRO A 554 -21.69 -42.92 -18.62
CA PRO A 554 -21.23 -44.23 -19.10
C PRO A 554 -22.00 -45.45 -18.55
N ASP A 555 -22.93 -45.26 -17.62
CA ASP A 555 -23.49 -46.37 -16.83
C ASP A 555 -24.64 -47.14 -17.50
N ASP A 556 -24.82 -47.01 -18.83
CA ASP A 556 -25.87 -47.74 -19.58
C ASP A 556 -25.82 -49.27 -19.37
N CYS A 557 -27.01 -49.86 -19.32
CA CYS A 557 -27.25 -51.27 -19.07
C CYS A 557 -27.52 -52.11 -20.34
N ASP A 558 -28.06 -51.55 -21.45
CA ASP A 558 -28.38 -52.30 -22.69
C ASP A 558 -28.55 -51.41 -23.97
N ASP A 559 -27.52 -50.64 -24.37
CA ASP A 559 -27.31 -49.87 -25.64
C ASP A 559 -28.10 -50.40 -26.86
N GLY A 560 -29.38 -50.04 -26.96
CA GLY A 560 -30.37 -50.70 -27.83
C GLY A 560 -31.76 -50.94 -27.21
N ALA A 561 -31.98 -50.57 -25.94
CA ALA A 561 -33.26 -50.51 -25.26
C ALA A 561 -33.33 -49.33 -24.25
N ALA A 562 -33.69 -48.14 -24.75
CA ALA A 562 -33.98 -46.85 -24.08
C ALA A 562 -35.07 -46.85 -22.96
N ASP A 563 -35.29 -48.01 -22.33
CA ASP A 563 -36.06 -48.20 -21.11
C ASP A 563 -35.38 -49.22 -20.15
N ILE A 564 -34.06 -49.43 -20.31
CA ILE A 564 -33.14 -50.30 -19.53
C ILE A 564 -31.81 -49.55 -19.29
N HIS A 565 -31.80 -48.66 -18.30
CA HIS A 565 -30.67 -47.83 -17.87
C HIS A 565 -30.63 -47.80 -16.32
N PRO A 566 -29.60 -47.25 -15.63
CA PRO A 566 -29.48 -47.29 -14.16
C PRO A 566 -30.72 -46.83 -13.39
N ASP A 567 -31.35 -45.76 -13.89
CA ASP A 567 -32.54 -45.14 -13.29
C ASP A 567 -33.84 -45.91 -13.60
N THR A 568 -33.77 -47.03 -14.34
CA THR A 568 -34.94 -47.88 -14.62
C THR A 568 -35.54 -48.42 -13.32
N VAL A 569 -36.79 -48.04 -13.06
CA VAL A 569 -37.54 -48.41 -11.85
C VAL A 569 -38.36 -49.68 -12.08
N TRP A 570 -38.02 -50.74 -11.35
CA TRP A 570 -38.73 -52.00 -11.33
C TRP A 570 -39.68 -52.08 -10.13
N TYR A 571 -40.98 -52.08 -10.40
CA TYR A 571 -42.03 -52.23 -9.40
C TYR A 571 -42.36 -53.71 -9.20
N PRO A 572 -42.59 -54.18 -7.96
CA PRO A 572 -43.08 -55.55 -7.74
C PRO A 572 -44.48 -55.71 -8.35
N ASP A 573 -44.69 -56.85 -9.02
CA ASP A 573 -45.95 -57.33 -9.60
C ASP A 573 -46.41 -58.53 -8.75
N GLY A 574 -47.47 -58.33 -7.96
CA GLY A 574 -47.86 -59.24 -6.89
C GLY A 574 -48.49 -60.57 -7.33
N ASP A 575 -48.96 -60.67 -8.58
CA ASP A 575 -49.67 -61.85 -9.09
C ASP A 575 -49.28 -62.34 -10.51
N MET A 576 -48.40 -61.60 -11.18
CA MET A 576 -47.71 -61.89 -12.44
C MET A 576 -48.54 -61.66 -13.71
N ASP A 577 -49.24 -60.53 -13.81
CA ASP A 577 -50.03 -60.17 -14.99
C ASP A 577 -49.37 -59.17 -15.97
N GLY A 578 -48.42 -58.36 -15.48
CA GLY A 578 -47.70 -57.34 -16.27
C GLY A 578 -47.77 -55.92 -15.72
N TYR A 579 -48.67 -55.64 -14.76
CA TYR A 579 -48.79 -54.36 -14.08
C TYR A 579 -48.41 -54.46 -12.60
N ALA A 580 -48.08 -53.32 -11.99
CA ALA A 580 -47.81 -53.18 -10.57
C ALA A 580 -48.76 -52.18 -9.92
N ALA A 581 -48.96 -52.30 -8.61
CA ALA A 581 -49.79 -51.39 -7.83
C ALA A 581 -49.45 -49.89 -8.06
N ASP A 582 -50.46 -49.03 -8.10
CA ASP A 582 -50.29 -47.57 -8.20
C ASP A 582 -49.34 -46.99 -7.14
N ASP A 583 -49.39 -47.51 -5.91
CA ASP A 583 -48.54 -47.13 -4.77
C ASP A 583 -47.31 -48.04 -4.57
N ALA A 584 -47.00 -48.91 -5.54
CA ALA A 584 -45.82 -49.77 -5.51
C ALA A 584 -44.53 -48.92 -5.40
N VAL A 585 -43.73 -49.20 -4.37
CA VAL A 585 -42.38 -48.64 -4.22
C VAL A 585 -41.42 -49.50 -5.04
N GLY A 586 -41.05 -49.00 -6.22
CA GLY A 586 -40.11 -49.69 -7.10
C GLY A 586 -38.65 -49.61 -6.63
N VAL A 587 -37.83 -50.48 -7.22
CA VAL A 587 -36.37 -50.55 -7.02
C VAL A 587 -35.68 -50.11 -8.32
N MET A 588 -34.80 -49.13 -8.20
CA MET A 588 -34.04 -48.54 -9.30
C MET A 588 -32.76 -49.35 -9.55
N GLN A 589 -32.63 -49.99 -10.72
CA GLN A 589 -31.45 -50.78 -11.15
C GLN A 589 -31.62 -51.35 -12.58
N CYS A 590 -30.51 -51.63 -13.28
CA CYS A 590 -30.49 -52.28 -14.61
C CYS A 590 -31.39 -53.53 -14.73
N GLU A 591 -31.09 -54.60 -13.99
CA GLU A 591 -31.81 -55.89 -14.10
C GLU A 591 -33.03 -55.92 -13.17
N ALA A 592 -34.13 -56.53 -13.62
CA ALA A 592 -35.30 -56.78 -12.76
C ALA A 592 -34.92 -57.56 -11.47
N PRO A 593 -35.25 -57.06 -10.25
CA PRO A 593 -34.84 -57.70 -8.99
C PRO A 593 -35.23 -59.18 -8.87
N SER A 594 -36.40 -59.54 -9.40
CA SER A 594 -36.83 -60.90 -9.65
C SER A 594 -37.91 -60.94 -10.75
N ALA A 595 -38.33 -62.14 -11.17
CA ALA A 595 -39.27 -62.35 -12.29
C ALA A 595 -40.76 -62.06 -11.94
N ASP A 596 -40.97 -61.30 -10.88
CA ASP A 596 -42.21 -60.79 -10.28
C ASP A 596 -42.09 -59.26 -10.13
N HIS A 597 -41.40 -58.61 -11.07
CA HIS A 597 -41.25 -57.16 -11.16
C HIS A 597 -41.43 -56.68 -12.61
N VAL A 598 -42.05 -55.52 -12.77
CA VAL A 598 -42.43 -54.89 -14.04
C VAL A 598 -42.12 -53.39 -14.03
N ARG A 599 -42.18 -52.73 -15.18
CA ARG A 599 -41.88 -51.30 -15.33
C ARG A 599 -43.14 -50.41 -15.41
N VAL A 600 -44.32 -51.02 -15.49
CA VAL A 600 -45.60 -50.31 -15.70
C VAL A 600 -46.44 -50.38 -14.42
N ARG A 601 -46.83 -49.22 -13.89
CA ARG A 601 -47.83 -49.10 -12.82
C ARG A 601 -49.22 -48.84 -13.39
N GLY A 602 -50.23 -49.10 -12.57
CA GLY A 602 -51.63 -48.83 -12.88
C GLY A 602 -52.59 -49.88 -12.32
N ASP A 603 -52.09 -50.92 -11.64
CA ASP A 603 -52.95 -51.88 -10.97
C ASP A 603 -53.51 -51.30 -9.66
N CYS A 604 -54.76 -51.64 -9.39
CA CYS A 604 -55.58 -51.23 -8.26
C CYS A 604 -55.97 -52.41 -7.33
N ASP A 605 -55.65 -53.66 -7.69
CA ASP A 605 -55.67 -54.85 -6.80
C ASP A 605 -54.58 -55.88 -7.18
N ASP A 606 -53.30 -55.53 -6.90
CA ASP A 606 -52.00 -56.24 -7.07
C ASP A 606 -51.89 -57.62 -6.34
N ALA A 607 -53.00 -58.34 -6.30
CA ALA A 607 -53.15 -59.71 -5.81
C ALA A 607 -54.21 -60.49 -6.62
N ALA A 608 -54.69 -59.93 -7.74
CA ALA A 608 -55.89 -60.36 -8.44
C ALA A 608 -55.88 -60.34 -10.00
N GLY A 609 -54.74 -60.19 -10.70
CA GLY A 609 -54.35 -60.70 -12.05
C GLY A 609 -55.37 -60.84 -13.18
N SER A 610 -56.41 -60.04 -13.07
CA SER A 610 -57.61 -59.87 -13.89
C SER A 610 -58.24 -58.49 -13.63
N VAL A 611 -57.61 -57.73 -12.73
CA VAL A 611 -57.76 -56.32 -12.45
C VAL A 611 -56.46 -55.69 -12.94
N ASN A 612 -56.50 -54.75 -13.90
CA ASN A 612 -55.36 -53.99 -14.45
C ASN A 612 -55.83 -53.07 -15.59
N PRO A 613 -55.05 -52.04 -16.00
CA PRO A 613 -55.43 -51.09 -17.06
C PRO A 613 -55.74 -51.68 -18.46
N ASP A 614 -55.37 -52.93 -18.74
CA ASP A 614 -55.59 -53.62 -20.03
C ASP A 614 -56.72 -54.67 -19.95
N ALA A 615 -57.41 -54.76 -18.79
CA ALA A 615 -58.46 -55.72 -18.52
C ALA A 615 -59.79 -55.38 -19.23
N THR A 616 -60.90 -55.92 -18.73
CA THR A 616 -62.24 -55.55 -19.21
C THR A 616 -63.22 -55.73 -18.08
N ASP A 617 -63.84 -54.64 -17.69
CA ASP A 617 -64.71 -54.53 -16.53
C ASP A 617 -65.87 -55.55 -16.52
N PHE A 618 -66.10 -56.17 -15.36
CA PHE A 618 -67.20 -57.09 -15.09
C PHE A 618 -68.03 -56.61 -13.92
N CYS A 619 -69.37 -56.76 -14.00
CA CYS A 619 -70.26 -56.51 -12.87
C CYS A 619 -69.98 -57.45 -11.67
N ASN A 620 -68.99 -57.09 -10.85
CA ASN A 620 -68.46 -57.86 -9.73
C ASN A 620 -68.25 -56.99 -8.47
N GLY A 621 -68.19 -55.65 -8.60
CA GLY A 621 -68.00 -54.69 -7.51
C GLY A 621 -66.55 -54.25 -7.26
N LEU A 622 -65.64 -54.56 -8.19
CA LEU A 622 -64.28 -54.05 -8.33
C LEU A 622 -64.23 -53.07 -9.51
N ASP A 623 -63.06 -52.47 -9.69
CA ASP A 623 -62.70 -51.56 -10.79
C ASP A 623 -61.76 -52.37 -11.71
N ASP A 624 -62.28 -53.35 -12.48
CA ASP A 624 -61.36 -54.35 -13.06
C ASP A 624 -60.41 -53.72 -14.10
N ASP A 625 -60.75 -52.59 -14.74
CA ASP A 625 -59.86 -51.86 -15.66
C ASP A 625 -59.12 -50.66 -15.03
N CYS A 626 -59.20 -50.50 -13.70
CA CYS A 626 -58.57 -49.44 -12.92
C CYS A 626 -58.80 -48.02 -13.48
N SER A 627 -59.95 -47.78 -14.13
CA SER A 627 -60.36 -46.47 -14.64
C SER A 627 -60.68 -45.45 -13.54
N GLY A 628 -60.81 -45.91 -12.30
CA GLY A 628 -61.29 -45.14 -11.15
C GLY A 628 -62.82 -45.18 -11.01
N THR A 629 -63.48 -46.09 -11.73
CA THR A 629 -64.93 -46.14 -11.94
C THR A 629 -65.52 -47.55 -11.95
N VAL A 630 -65.31 -48.32 -10.87
CA VAL A 630 -66.06 -49.55 -10.46
C VAL A 630 -67.37 -49.83 -11.23
N ASP A 631 -67.37 -50.92 -12.01
CA ASP A 631 -68.48 -51.45 -12.82
C ASP A 631 -69.02 -50.53 -13.98
N ASP A 632 -68.25 -49.59 -14.54
CA ASP A 632 -68.77 -48.61 -15.54
C ASP A 632 -68.73 -49.02 -17.04
N ASP A 633 -67.65 -49.58 -17.58
CA ASP A 633 -67.60 -50.07 -18.98
C ASP A 633 -68.03 -51.56 -19.13
N ALA A 634 -68.50 -52.18 -18.04
CA ALA A 634 -68.97 -53.57 -17.97
C ALA A 634 -70.01 -53.97 -19.06
N ALA A 635 -69.55 -54.80 -20.01
CA ALA A 635 -70.23 -55.11 -21.27
C ALA A 635 -71.57 -55.91 -21.13
N GLU A 636 -72.69 -55.19 -21.08
CA GLU A 636 -74.09 -55.68 -21.00
C GLU A 636 -74.42 -56.65 -19.83
N THR A 637 -74.82 -56.07 -18.70
CA THR A 637 -75.73 -56.61 -17.64
C THR A 637 -75.09 -57.58 -16.59
N ALA A 638 -75.00 -57.27 -15.29
CA ALA A 638 -75.87 -56.41 -14.47
C ALA A 638 -75.41 -56.17 -13.00
N ARG A 639 -75.50 -54.90 -12.55
CA ARG A 639 -75.79 -54.41 -11.17
C ARG A 639 -74.97 -54.96 -9.98
N CYS A 640 -74.14 -54.10 -9.41
CA CYS A 640 -73.45 -54.29 -8.13
C CYS A 640 -73.97 -53.37 -7.00
N ASP A 641 -73.65 -53.69 -5.73
CA ASP A 641 -74.23 -53.04 -4.52
C ASP A 641 -73.44 -53.33 -3.19
N ALA A 642 -72.14 -52.98 -3.14
CA ALA A 642 -71.27 -52.59 -1.97
C ALA A 642 -70.92 -53.49 -0.71
N ASN A 643 -69.68 -53.31 -0.20
CA ASN A 643 -69.16 -53.32 1.23
C ASN A 643 -68.84 -54.68 1.99
N PRO A 644 -67.98 -54.75 3.07
CA PRO A 644 -66.54 -54.33 3.30
C PRO A 644 -65.62 -55.23 4.25
N THR A 645 -64.34 -54.83 4.55
CA THR A 645 -63.51 -54.93 5.85
C THR A 645 -62.21 -55.81 6.10
N ALA A 646 -61.07 -55.17 6.50
CA ALA A 646 -60.28 -55.24 7.81
C ALA A 646 -58.95 -56.08 8.17
N LEU A 647 -57.87 -55.36 8.66
CA LEU A 647 -56.99 -55.52 9.91
C LEU A 647 -55.62 -56.33 10.07
N THR A 648 -54.50 -55.60 10.43
CA THR A 648 -53.43 -55.78 11.54
C THR A 648 -52.17 -56.74 11.60
N GLY A 649 -50.94 -56.22 11.90
CA GLY A 649 -50.22 -56.35 13.23
C GLY A 649 -48.74 -56.91 13.50
N VAL A 650 -47.76 -56.03 13.90
CA VAL A 650 -46.72 -56.03 15.05
C VAL A 650 -45.53 -57.05 15.26
N CYS A 651 -44.28 -56.60 15.62
CA CYS A 651 -43.12 -57.40 16.22
C CYS A 651 -41.94 -56.57 16.93
N LEU A 652 -40.92 -57.21 17.60
CA LEU A 652 -39.66 -56.71 18.33
C LEU A 652 -38.58 -57.88 18.53
N PRO A 653 -37.38 -57.89 19.25
CA PRO A 653 -36.59 -56.98 20.18
C PRO A 653 -34.97 -56.97 20.15
N PRO A 654 -34.19 -56.28 21.05
CA PRO A 654 -32.66 -56.18 21.16
C PRO A 654 -31.99 -57.03 22.33
N PRO A 655 -30.70 -56.94 22.87
CA PRO A 655 -29.55 -55.94 22.87
C PRO A 655 -28.04 -56.48 22.91
N ALA A 656 -26.99 -55.72 23.39
CA ALA A 656 -25.50 -56.01 23.40
C ALA A 656 -24.66 -55.62 24.68
N ILE A 657 -23.31 -55.87 24.75
CA ILE A 657 -22.36 -55.66 25.92
C ILE A 657 -20.87 -55.37 25.48
N GLU A 658 -20.05 -54.66 26.29
CA GLU A 658 -18.67 -54.16 26.00
C GLU A 658 -17.53 -54.56 27.01
N GLY A 659 -16.24 -54.26 26.70
CA GLY A 659 -15.16 -54.10 27.70
C GLY A 659 -13.65 -54.18 27.31
N SER A 660 -12.84 -53.29 27.92
CA SER A 660 -11.37 -53.33 28.18
C SER A 660 -10.33 -53.06 27.08
N CYS A 661 -9.26 -52.34 27.46
CA CYS A 661 -8.01 -52.12 26.70
C CYS A 661 -6.77 -52.38 27.58
N GLU A 662 -5.64 -52.75 26.98
CA GLU A 662 -4.29 -52.75 27.58
C GLU A 662 -3.34 -51.91 26.72
N CYS A 663 -2.36 -51.23 27.33
CA CYS A 663 -1.35 -50.44 26.61
C CYS A 663 -0.03 -51.22 26.46
N VAL A 664 0.51 -51.25 25.25
CA VAL A 664 1.91 -51.64 24.98
C VAL A 664 2.45 -50.77 23.85
N MET A 665 3.46 -49.97 24.15
CA MET A 665 4.69 -49.70 23.40
C MET A 665 5.48 -48.65 24.21
N ALA A 666 6.79 -48.54 24.00
CA ALA A 666 7.63 -47.59 24.72
C ALA A 666 8.18 -46.57 23.72
N ASP A 667 7.88 -45.27 23.95
CA ASP A 667 8.69 -44.09 23.58
C ASP A 667 8.11 -42.80 24.21
N VAL A 668 7.42 -42.90 25.37
CA VAL A 668 6.87 -41.76 26.12
C VAL A 668 7.38 -41.83 27.57
N GLY A 669 8.00 -40.77 28.05
CA GLY A 669 8.41 -40.62 29.45
C GLY A 669 7.22 -40.28 30.35
N ASP A 670 7.24 -40.75 31.61
CA ASP A 670 6.19 -40.46 32.59
C ASP A 670 6.38 -39.09 33.23
N CYS A 671 6.06 -38.03 32.48
CA CYS A 671 6.26 -36.62 32.86
C CYS A 671 5.30 -36.13 33.97
N ASP A 672 5.32 -36.77 35.13
CA ASP A 672 4.49 -36.47 36.32
C ASP A 672 5.24 -35.65 37.40
N ARG A 673 6.48 -35.23 37.12
CA ARG A 673 7.44 -34.57 38.02
C ARG A 673 7.91 -35.43 39.22
N ASN A 674 7.81 -36.76 39.14
CA ASN A 674 8.25 -37.69 40.18
C ASN A 674 9.62 -38.30 39.87
N PRO A 675 10.71 -37.90 40.55
CA PRO A 675 12.08 -38.36 40.27
C PRO A 675 12.37 -39.79 40.81
N ALA A 676 11.42 -40.71 40.64
CA ALA A 676 11.43 -42.07 41.17
C ALA A 676 11.12 -43.17 40.14
N THR A 677 10.69 -42.82 38.92
CA THR A 677 10.20 -43.79 37.92
C THR A 677 10.83 -43.64 36.53
N GLY A 678 11.01 -42.42 36.01
CA GLY A 678 11.52 -42.14 34.65
C GLY A 678 12.93 -41.53 34.54
N CYS A 679 13.36 -41.28 33.31
CA CYS A 679 14.60 -40.56 32.97
C CYS A 679 14.26 -39.14 32.48
N GLU A 680 14.83 -38.13 33.13
CA GLU A 680 14.61 -36.69 32.86
C GLU A 680 15.97 -36.00 32.64
N THR A 681 16.05 -35.03 31.73
CA THR A 681 17.21 -34.14 31.49
C THR A 681 16.74 -32.73 31.11
N ASP A 682 17.56 -31.71 31.38
CA ASP A 682 17.16 -30.29 31.45
C ASP A 682 16.25 -29.78 30.30
N LEU A 683 15.11 -29.20 30.70
CA LEU A 683 14.05 -28.65 29.84
C LEU A 683 14.30 -27.18 29.40
N LEU A 684 15.55 -26.69 29.47
CA LEU A 684 15.90 -25.30 29.17
C LEU A 684 16.74 -25.11 27.89
N THR A 685 17.13 -26.20 27.22
CA THR A 685 18.01 -26.16 26.03
C THR A 685 17.70 -27.30 25.04
N SER A 686 16.43 -27.66 24.84
CA SER A 686 16.05 -28.82 24.00
C SER A 686 15.08 -28.46 22.90
N ALA A 687 15.56 -28.46 21.64
CA ALA A 687 14.80 -28.19 20.42
C ALA A 687 13.68 -29.20 20.09
N THR A 688 13.36 -30.12 21.00
CA THR A 688 12.32 -31.15 20.82
C THR A 688 11.29 -31.20 21.97
N HIS A 689 11.41 -30.32 22.96
CA HIS A 689 10.62 -30.37 24.20
C HIS A 689 10.31 -28.95 24.70
N CYS A 690 9.40 -28.23 24.04
CA CYS A 690 8.98 -26.90 24.47
C CYS A 690 7.76 -26.98 25.40
N GLY A 691 7.89 -26.50 26.64
CA GLY A 691 6.79 -26.40 27.62
C GLY A 691 6.27 -27.73 28.21
N ALA A 692 6.12 -28.77 27.38
CA ALA A 692 5.58 -30.08 27.74
C ALA A 692 6.23 -31.24 26.95
N CYS A 693 6.09 -32.47 27.46
CA CYS A 693 6.66 -33.65 26.83
C CYS A 693 5.94 -34.03 25.54
N GLY A 694 6.68 -34.13 24.42
CA GLY A 694 6.15 -34.49 23.10
C GLY A 694 5.67 -33.30 22.26
N ALA A 695 5.83 -32.06 22.74
CA ALA A 695 5.59 -30.86 21.95
C ALA A 695 6.91 -30.34 21.34
N SER A 696 7.09 -30.59 20.05
CA SER A 696 7.90 -29.75 19.17
C SER A 696 7.05 -28.58 18.67
N CYS A 697 7.66 -27.40 18.48
CA CYS A 697 6.98 -26.31 17.79
C CYS A 697 6.74 -26.70 16.31
N PRO A 698 5.60 -26.32 15.71
CA PRO A 698 5.35 -26.48 14.27
C PRO A 698 6.07 -25.39 13.45
N GLY A 699 6.47 -25.71 12.22
CA GLY A 699 7.13 -24.76 11.32
C GLY A 699 8.46 -24.20 11.86
N ALA A 700 8.82 -23.00 11.39
CA ALA A 700 10.05 -22.29 11.76
C ALA A 700 10.01 -21.62 13.16
N GLN A 701 9.15 -22.11 14.06
CA GLN A 701 8.99 -21.58 15.41
C GLN A 701 10.12 -22.03 16.35
N ARG A 702 10.70 -21.08 17.10
CA ARG A 702 11.75 -21.37 18.09
C ARG A 702 11.19 -21.43 19.52
N CYS A 703 11.81 -22.25 20.38
CA CYS A 703 11.38 -22.39 21.77
C CYS A 703 12.11 -21.41 22.69
N GLU A 704 11.42 -20.34 23.12
CA GLU A 704 11.93 -19.38 24.10
C GLU A 704 11.14 -19.42 25.40
N ALA A 705 11.85 -19.45 26.54
CA ALA A 705 11.32 -19.55 27.91
C ALA A 705 10.34 -20.72 28.23
N GLY A 706 10.04 -21.59 27.25
CA GLY A 706 9.03 -22.66 27.36
C GLY A 706 7.79 -22.45 26.49
N THR A 707 7.80 -21.41 25.65
CA THR A 707 6.79 -21.05 24.64
C THR A 707 7.41 -21.18 23.25
N CYS A 708 6.61 -21.57 22.26
CA CYS A 708 6.98 -21.42 20.86
C CYS A 708 6.75 -19.95 20.46
N VAL A 709 7.70 -19.36 19.76
CA VAL A 709 7.57 -18.04 19.13
C VAL A 709 7.88 -18.15 17.66
N ASP A 710 7.14 -17.43 16.83
CA ASP A 710 7.38 -17.33 15.40
C ASP A 710 8.70 -16.58 15.11
N THR A 711 9.16 -16.71 13.86
CA THR A 711 10.35 -16.01 13.36
C THR A 711 10.09 -15.58 11.93
N GLU A 712 9.04 -14.77 11.74
CA GLU A 712 8.62 -14.34 10.41
C GLU A 712 9.73 -13.56 9.68
N LEU A 713 9.78 -13.71 8.35
CA LEU A 713 10.70 -12.99 7.47
C LEU A 713 10.36 -11.50 7.46
N GLN A 714 11.38 -10.64 7.48
CA GLN A 714 11.18 -9.19 7.55
C GLN A 714 11.66 -8.49 6.28
N THR A 715 12.90 -8.74 5.86
CA THR A 715 13.46 -8.30 4.56
C THR A 715 14.45 -9.34 4.03
N ILE A 716 14.57 -9.44 2.71
CA ILE A 716 15.61 -10.19 2.00
C ILE A 716 16.71 -9.25 1.48
N HIS A 717 17.94 -9.75 1.38
CA HIS A 717 19.09 -8.94 0.93
C HIS A 717 19.94 -9.68 -0.11
N PRO A 718 20.45 -8.98 -1.15
CA PRO A 718 21.27 -9.57 -2.19
C PRO A 718 22.73 -9.78 -1.75
N ALA A 719 23.40 -10.75 -2.38
CA ALA A 719 24.86 -10.88 -2.34
C ALA A 719 25.39 -11.54 -3.62
N ALA A 720 26.63 -11.21 -4.00
CA ALA A 720 27.23 -11.59 -5.28
C ALA A 720 27.06 -13.05 -5.74
N PHE A 721 27.05 -14.00 -4.78
CA PHE A 721 26.83 -15.42 -5.05
C PHE A 721 25.93 -16.08 -4.00
N ALA A 722 25.09 -15.32 -3.30
CA ALA A 722 24.25 -15.78 -2.19
C ALA A 722 23.05 -14.84 -2.02
N PHE A 723 22.06 -15.26 -1.23
CA PHE A 723 21.04 -14.34 -0.71
C PHE A 723 20.97 -14.49 0.80
N CYS A 724 20.48 -13.45 1.45
CA CYS A 724 20.28 -13.38 2.88
C CYS A 724 18.85 -12.95 3.20
N ALA A 725 18.41 -13.19 4.42
CA ALA A 725 17.14 -12.71 4.95
C ALA A 725 17.27 -12.40 6.44
N THR A 726 16.56 -11.38 6.89
CA THR A 726 16.28 -11.13 8.30
C THR A 726 14.97 -11.78 8.71
N ARG A 727 14.90 -12.18 9.98
CA ARG A 727 13.69 -12.65 10.65
C ARG A 727 13.51 -11.95 11.99
N GLU A 728 12.27 -11.94 12.45
CA GLU A 728 11.85 -11.36 13.72
C GLU A 728 12.77 -11.72 14.90
N GLY A 729 13.14 -10.71 15.69
CA GLY A 729 14.13 -10.84 16.75
C GLY A 729 15.60 -10.87 16.27
N GLY A 730 15.90 -10.34 15.07
CA GLY A 730 17.26 -10.12 14.58
C GLY A 730 17.99 -11.39 14.11
N VAL A 731 17.25 -12.41 13.65
CA VAL A 731 17.85 -13.66 13.16
C VAL A 731 18.22 -13.50 11.69
N PHE A 732 19.53 -13.46 11.42
CA PHE A 732 20.08 -13.33 10.06
C PHE A 732 20.45 -14.70 9.49
N GLN A 733 19.86 -15.06 8.35
CA GLN A 733 20.07 -16.32 7.63
C GLN A 733 20.53 -16.05 6.20
N CYS A 734 21.35 -16.94 5.62
CA CYS A 734 21.79 -16.82 4.23
C CYS A 734 22.05 -18.19 3.57
N TRP A 735 21.90 -18.24 2.25
CA TRP A 735 22.07 -19.45 1.44
C TRP A 735 22.89 -19.20 0.15
N GLY A 736 23.46 -20.26 -0.41
CA GLY A 736 24.29 -20.19 -1.63
C GLY A 736 25.82 -20.29 -1.41
N GLY A 737 26.55 -19.44 -2.14
CA GLY A 737 27.98 -19.56 -2.37
C GLY A 737 28.86 -18.84 -1.33
N ASN A 738 29.29 -19.55 -0.29
CA ASN A 738 30.26 -19.06 0.70
C ASN A 738 31.69 -18.90 0.13
N TYR A 739 31.90 -17.88 -0.70
CA TYR A 739 33.21 -17.46 -1.18
C TYR A 739 33.90 -16.54 -0.17
N ASN A 740 35.22 -16.68 -0.03
CA ASN A 740 36.09 -15.79 0.77
C ASN A 740 35.69 -15.61 2.27
N ASN A 741 34.92 -16.54 2.84
CA ASN A 741 34.29 -16.45 4.17
C ASN A 741 33.25 -15.32 4.27
N LEU A 742 32.24 -15.32 3.38
CA LEU A 742 30.95 -14.69 3.69
C LEU A 742 30.44 -15.16 5.06
N PHE A 743 30.57 -16.46 5.36
CA PHE A 743 30.32 -17.00 6.71
C PHE A 743 31.62 -17.43 7.41
N PRO A 744 31.74 -17.28 8.75
CA PRO A 744 32.94 -17.62 9.52
C PRO A 744 33.21 -19.14 9.64
N THR A 745 32.43 -20.00 8.98
CA THR A 745 32.53 -21.47 8.95
C THR A 745 33.20 -21.95 7.64
N PRO A 746 34.52 -22.25 7.62
CA PRO A 746 35.22 -22.44 6.35
C PRO A 746 34.96 -23.82 5.72
N GLY A 747 34.40 -23.81 4.50
CA GLY A 747 34.41 -24.97 3.60
C GLY A 747 33.11 -25.78 3.48
N VAL A 748 31.96 -25.19 3.83
CA VAL A 748 30.62 -25.72 3.49
C VAL A 748 30.11 -25.06 2.20
N ARG A 749 29.31 -25.80 1.40
CA ARG A 749 28.44 -25.29 0.33
C ARG A 749 27.03 -25.81 0.61
N GLY A 750 26.01 -24.98 0.46
CA GLY A 750 24.69 -25.20 1.07
C GLY A 750 24.51 -24.34 2.33
N GLU A 751 23.30 -24.32 2.86
CA GLU A 751 22.83 -23.41 3.90
C GLU A 751 23.77 -23.32 5.12
N ALA A 752 23.85 -22.13 5.70
CA ALA A 752 24.64 -21.85 6.89
C ALA A 752 23.85 -20.99 7.88
N GLU A 753 23.01 -21.62 8.71
CA GLU A 753 22.47 -20.96 9.90
C GLU A 753 23.60 -20.37 10.75
N VAL A 754 23.58 -19.06 11.01
CA VAL A 754 24.49 -18.40 11.95
C VAL A 754 23.87 -18.34 13.35
N ASN A 755 23.27 -19.45 13.77
CA ASN A 755 22.48 -19.55 15.00
C ASN A 755 23.37 -19.78 16.24
N ASP A 756 24.03 -18.73 16.75
CA ASP A 756 24.64 -18.72 18.09
C ASP A 756 24.81 -17.27 18.65
N ARG A 757 24.03 -16.94 19.69
CA ARG A 757 24.25 -15.89 20.73
C ARG A 757 23.80 -14.44 20.49
N GLY A 758 22.58 -14.22 20.02
CA GLY A 758 21.82 -12.98 20.29
C GLY A 758 22.55 -11.70 19.88
N LEU A 759 22.66 -11.51 18.56
CA LEU A 759 23.04 -10.23 17.97
C LEU A 759 21.91 -9.20 18.18
N ALA A 760 22.22 -7.92 18.03
CA ALA A 760 21.20 -6.88 17.90
C ALA A 760 20.51 -6.99 16.52
N PRO A 761 19.37 -6.31 16.29
CA PRO A 761 18.72 -6.28 14.98
C PRO A 761 19.70 -5.91 13.86
N VAL A 762 19.57 -6.60 12.73
CA VAL A 762 20.21 -6.20 11.46
C VAL A 762 19.19 -5.34 10.74
N TRP A 763 19.59 -4.12 10.36
CA TRP A 763 18.73 -3.17 9.64
C TRP A 763 18.92 -3.27 8.14
N ASP A 764 20.16 -3.46 7.71
CA ASP A 764 20.54 -3.55 6.30
C ASP A 764 21.78 -4.46 6.14
N PHE A 765 21.93 -5.07 4.98
CA PHE A 765 23.06 -5.88 4.56
C PHE A 765 23.26 -5.76 3.04
N GLU A 766 24.52 -5.61 2.62
CA GLU A 766 24.86 -5.50 1.19
C GLU A 766 26.18 -6.26 0.89
N GLY A 767 26.29 -6.87 -0.30
CA GLY A 767 27.34 -7.84 -0.62
C GLY A 767 27.85 -7.92 -2.07
N TRP A 768 28.54 -6.91 -2.59
CA TRP A 768 29.14 -6.91 -3.95
C TRP A 768 30.29 -7.91 -4.22
N GLY A 769 30.43 -8.33 -5.48
CA GLY A 769 31.56 -9.13 -5.97
C GLY A 769 31.77 -9.10 -7.48
N ASN A 770 32.85 -9.74 -7.95
CA ASN A 770 33.13 -9.91 -9.39
C ASN A 770 33.82 -11.25 -9.67
N GLY A 771 33.22 -12.35 -9.19
CA GLY A 771 33.49 -13.76 -9.54
C GLY A 771 34.92 -14.32 -9.46
N SER A 772 35.92 -13.52 -9.09
CA SER A 772 37.32 -13.78 -9.46
C SER A 772 38.33 -13.58 -8.33
N SER A 773 38.20 -12.51 -7.51
CA SER A 773 38.94 -12.38 -6.24
C SER A 773 38.51 -11.25 -5.29
N ILE A 774 37.59 -10.36 -5.65
CA ILE A 774 37.09 -9.28 -4.79
C ILE A 774 35.63 -9.59 -4.45
N ASN A 775 35.33 -9.57 -3.15
CA ASN A 775 33.99 -9.67 -2.56
C ASN A 775 33.98 -8.74 -1.34
N THR A 776 33.05 -7.81 -1.25
CA THR A 776 32.84 -6.91 -0.10
C THR A 776 31.52 -7.29 0.54
N TYR A 777 31.45 -7.33 1.88
CA TYR A 777 30.20 -7.55 2.61
C TYR A 777 30.10 -6.55 3.76
N CYS A 778 28.95 -5.90 3.93
CA CYS A 778 28.65 -4.98 5.02
C CYS A 778 27.26 -5.24 5.62
N MET A 779 27.03 -4.78 6.85
CA MET A 779 25.73 -4.79 7.53
C MET A 779 25.62 -3.62 8.52
N VAL A 780 24.41 -3.08 8.69
CA VAL A 780 24.02 -2.20 9.80
C VAL A 780 23.44 -3.06 10.91
N VAL A 781 23.96 -2.94 12.14
CA VAL A 781 23.53 -3.76 13.29
C VAL A 781 23.37 -2.92 14.55
N GLY A 782 22.20 -2.95 15.16
CA GLY A 782 21.91 -2.29 16.43
C GLY A 782 20.43 -2.19 16.75
N PRO A 783 20.05 -1.91 18.01
CA PRO A 783 18.76 -1.29 18.30
C PRO A 783 18.78 0.19 17.88
N ASP A 784 17.63 0.84 17.97
CA ASP A 784 17.43 2.26 17.69
C ASP A 784 18.46 3.14 18.45
N GLY A 785 19.04 4.13 17.76
CA GLY A 785 20.11 4.99 18.30
C GLY A 785 21.44 4.28 18.62
N ALA A 786 21.61 2.99 18.27
CA ALA A 786 22.88 2.27 18.41
C ALA A 786 23.21 1.35 17.21
N ARG A 787 22.69 1.71 16.02
CA ARG A 787 22.99 1.09 14.71
C ARG A 787 24.44 1.35 14.28
N ASP A 788 25.21 0.28 14.12
CA ASP A 788 26.65 0.29 13.80
C ASP A 788 26.96 -0.46 12.49
N ILE A 789 27.85 0.08 11.65
CA ILE A 789 28.29 -0.59 10.41
C ILE A 789 29.46 -1.57 10.65
N TYR A 790 29.25 -2.82 10.24
CA TYR A 790 30.24 -3.90 10.25
C TYR A 790 30.51 -4.41 8.83
N CYS A 791 31.78 -4.57 8.44
CA CYS A 791 32.14 -5.10 7.13
C CYS A 791 33.25 -6.18 7.19
N TRP A 792 33.28 -7.05 6.18
CA TRP A 792 34.26 -8.14 6.02
C TRP A 792 34.39 -8.59 4.55
N GLY A 793 35.12 -9.68 4.32
CA GLY A 793 35.38 -10.23 2.98
C GLY A 793 36.76 -9.88 2.46
N ARG A 794 36.91 -9.79 1.14
CA ARG A 794 38.17 -9.46 0.45
C ARG A 794 38.06 -8.10 -0.24
N CYS A 795 38.11 -7.06 0.58
CA CYS A 795 38.06 -5.65 0.21
C CYS A 795 39.02 -5.30 -0.93
N GLY A 796 38.47 -4.78 -2.02
CA GLY A 796 39.18 -3.87 -2.92
C GLY A 796 39.35 -2.51 -2.23
N GLY A 797 40.22 -1.66 -2.77
CA GLY A 797 40.34 -0.21 -2.51
C GLY A 797 40.64 0.32 -1.09
N GLY A 798 40.08 -0.28 -0.05
CA GLY A 798 39.75 0.37 1.23
C GLY A 798 38.28 0.21 1.62
N SER A 799 37.42 -0.38 0.75
CA SER A 799 35.95 -0.44 0.90
C SER A 799 35.43 -1.00 2.23
N CYS A 800 36.22 -1.83 2.92
CA CYS A 800 35.87 -2.32 4.26
C CYS A 800 36.92 -2.03 5.35
N ALA A 801 37.79 -1.02 5.22
CA ALA A 801 38.67 -0.58 6.31
C ALA A 801 39.34 0.82 6.13
N PRO A 802 39.10 1.78 7.04
CA PRO A 802 39.89 3.01 7.15
C PRO A 802 41.40 2.77 7.22
N GLY A 803 42.17 3.47 6.38
CA GLY A 803 43.62 3.32 6.27
C GLY A 803 44.08 1.95 5.71
N GLY A 804 43.18 1.18 5.10
CA GLY A 804 43.50 -0.08 4.45
C GLY A 804 44.43 0.09 3.24
N SER A 805 45.66 -0.42 3.30
CA SER A 805 46.58 -0.36 2.15
C SER A 805 46.01 -1.10 0.94
N SER A 806 46.26 -0.58 -0.28
CA SER A 806 45.81 -1.06 -1.59
C SER A 806 46.32 -2.45 -2.05
N THR A 807 46.61 -3.33 -1.10
CA THR A 807 47.05 -4.72 -1.29
C THR A 807 46.06 -5.75 -0.74
N GLY A 808 44.75 -5.45 -0.78
CA GLY A 808 43.64 -6.41 -0.67
C GLY A 808 43.73 -7.38 0.52
N THR A 809 43.82 -6.82 1.72
CA THR A 809 43.82 -7.56 2.99
C THR A 809 42.42 -8.08 3.28
N ALA A 810 42.22 -9.40 3.29
CA ALA A 810 40.90 -9.96 3.59
C ALA A 810 40.59 -9.90 5.09
N LEU A 811 39.43 -9.35 5.43
CA LEU A 811 38.82 -9.40 6.75
C LEU A 811 38.08 -10.73 6.89
N GLY A 812 38.61 -11.62 7.73
CA GLY A 812 38.09 -12.99 7.87
C GLY A 812 36.91 -13.15 8.83
N ALA A 813 36.34 -12.05 9.32
CA ALA A 813 35.16 -11.98 10.20
C ALA A 813 34.60 -10.53 10.19
N PRO A 814 33.30 -10.32 10.46
CA PRO A 814 32.69 -8.99 10.62
C PRO A 814 33.52 -8.11 11.56
N THR A 815 33.89 -6.93 11.08
CA THR A 815 34.68 -5.93 11.80
C THR A 815 33.89 -4.64 11.81
N ARG A 816 33.65 -4.03 12.98
CA ARG A 816 33.01 -2.71 13.06
C ARG A 816 33.93 -1.69 12.39
N ILE A 817 33.40 -0.97 11.40
CA ILE A 817 34.16 -0.04 10.54
C ILE A 817 34.01 1.39 11.02
N LEU A 818 32.77 1.77 11.32
CA LEU A 818 32.41 3.08 11.86
C LEU A 818 32.24 2.96 13.37
N ALA A 819 33.18 3.56 14.10
CA ALA A 819 33.22 3.61 15.56
C ALA A 819 33.89 4.86 16.14
N SER A 820 34.49 5.69 15.28
CA SER A 820 35.22 6.92 15.60
C SER A 820 35.69 7.59 14.30
N VAL A 821 34.74 8.13 13.53
CA VAL A 821 34.99 9.38 12.79
C VAL A 821 34.22 10.40 13.62
N ASP A 822 34.94 11.33 14.23
CA ASP A 822 34.42 12.47 14.99
C ASP A 822 33.26 12.11 15.95
N ASP A 823 33.50 11.07 16.77
CA ASP A 823 32.63 10.46 17.78
C ASP A 823 31.18 10.09 17.33
N VAL A 824 30.90 10.02 16.02
CA VAL A 824 29.61 9.56 15.47
C VAL A 824 29.30 8.11 15.86
N VAL A 825 28.13 7.90 16.48
CA VAL A 825 27.61 6.59 16.94
C VAL A 825 26.11 6.49 16.67
N GLY A 826 25.68 5.40 16.02
CA GLY A 826 24.38 4.79 16.32
C GLY A 826 23.20 5.00 15.37
N ASP A 827 23.34 5.77 14.28
CA ASP A 827 22.19 6.23 13.48
C ASP A 827 22.27 5.90 11.97
N TRP A 828 23.15 4.98 11.58
CA TRP A 828 23.20 4.47 10.20
C TRP A 828 21.93 3.68 9.87
N VAL A 829 21.36 3.90 8.67
CA VAL A 829 20.13 3.23 8.21
C VAL A 829 20.35 2.36 6.96
N LYS A 830 21.17 2.78 5.99
CA LYS A 830 21.53 2.01 4.77
C LYS A 830 23.05 1.97 4.54
N ILE A 831 23.57 0.89 3.96
CA ILE A 831 25.00 0.66 3.64
C ILE A 831 25.18 -0.05 2.29
N VAL A 832 25.35 0.71 1.21
CA VAL A 832 25.60 0.15 -0.12
C VAL A 832 27.09 -0.03 -0.41
N VAL A 833 27.45 -1.10 -1.15
CA VAL A 833 28.85 -1.41 -1.49
C VAL A 833 29.06 -1.67 -2.97
N GLY A 834 30.04 -0.97 -3.55
CA GLY A 834 30.46 -1.12 -4.94
C GLY A 834 31.77 -1.89 -5.09
N SER A 835 32.42 -1.68 -6.24
CA SER A 835 33.60 -2.44 -6.66
C SER A 835 34.83 -2.30 -5.75
N ASP A 836 35.16 -1.04 -5.43
CA ASP A 836 36.22 -0.62 -4.53
C ASP A 836 35.75 0.54 -3.60
N VAL A 837 34.45 0.88 -3.64
CA VAL A 837 33.77 1.95 -2.88
C VAL A 837 32.69 1.37 -1.94
N ALA A 838 32.33 2.11 -0.90
CA ALA A 838 31.16 1.90 -0.06
C ALA A 838 30.54 3.27 0.30
N MET A 839 29.24 3.29 0.57
CA MET A 839 28.48 4.49 0.90
C MET A 839 27.40 4.16 1.94
N ALA A 840 27.21 5.03 2.93
CA ALA A 840 26.29 4.84 4.04
C ALA A 840 25.38 6.06 4.23
N LEU A 841 24.13 5.80 4.56
CA LEU A 841 23.13 6.81 4.89
C LEU A 841 22.89 6.84 6.41
N ARG A 842 22.79 8.04 6.97
CA ARG A 842 22.33 8.29 8.36
C ARG A 842 20.84 8.65 8.36
N GLU A 843 20.17 8.42 9.48
CA GLU A 843 18.77 8.80 9.72
C GLU A 843 18.50 10.32 9.56
N ASN A 844 19.53 11.16 9.70
CA ASN A 844 19.47 12.60 9.46
C ASN A 844 19.75 13.03 8.00
N GLY A 845 19.71 12.10 7.03
CA GLY A 845 19.90 12.37 5.60
C GLY A 845 21.36 12.52 5.13
N GLN A 846 22.35 12.47 6.03
CA GLN A 846 23.75 12.64 5.66
C GLN A 846 24.36 11.37 5.03
N VAL A 847 24.96 11.55 3.85
CA VAL A 847 25.60 10.47 3.07
C VAL A 847 27.11 10.46 3.28
N TYR A 848 27.68 9.32 3.69
CA TYR A 848 29.12 9.14 3.90
C TYR A 848 29.72 8.08 2.95
N THR A 849 30.79 8.42 2.23
CA THR A 849 31.47 7.53 1.26
C THR A 849 32.87 7.11 1.70
N TRP A 850 33.42 5.98 1.23
CA TRP A 850 34.85 5.64 1.36
C TRP A 850 35.29 4.56 0.37
N GLY A 851 36.59 4.49 0.04
CA GLY A 851 37.12 3.42 -0.82
C GLY A 851 38.33 3.84 -1.67
N ALA A 852 38.50 3.22 -2.83
CA ALA A 852 39.47 3.70 -3.83
C ALA A 852 38.80 4.26 -5.08
N ASN A 853 39.29 5.43 -5.50
CA ASN A 853 38.99 6.07 -6.78
C ASN A 853 39.57 5.25 -7.95
N ASN A 854 38.91 4.15 -8.32
CA ASN A 854 39.20 3.36 -9.51
C ASN A 854 38.49 3.88 -10.78
N GLY A 855 37.85 5.06 -10.70
CA GLY A 855 37.39 5.83 -11.86
C GLY A 855 38.54 6.13 -12.82
N GLY A 856 38.54 5.43 -13.96
CA GLY A 856 39.64 5.39 -14.94
C GLY A 856 39.80 6.66 -15.80
N GLY A 857 39.91 7.82 -15.16
CA GLY A 857 40.08 9.12 -15.84
C GLY A 857 40.55 10.23 -14.90
N GLY A 858 40.03 10.28 -13.68
CA GLY A 858 40.38 11.26 -12.65
C GLY A 858 39.21 11.63 -11.72
N PHE A 859 37.98 11.37 -12.16
CA PHE A 859 36.74 11.67 -11.47
C PHE A 859 36.46 10.69 -10.32
N SER A 860 35.75 11.14 -9.28
CA SER A 860 35.60 10.43 -8.01
C SER A 860 34.14 10.13 -7.67
N VAL A 861 33.82 8.84 -7.58
CA VAL A 861 32.55 8.30 -7.04
C VAL A 861 32.33 8.61 -5.55
N LEU A 862 33.27 9.29 -4.88
CA LEU A 862 33.11 9.68 -3.47
C LEU A 862 32.27 10.95 -3.27
N GLY A 863 31.99 11.73 -4.33
CA GLY A 863 31.12 12.92 -4.26
C GLY A 863 31.75 14.06 -3.43
N ARG A 864 33.04 14.36 -3.64
CA ARG A 864 33.79 15.37 -2.85
C ARG A 864 34.63 16.34 -3.70
N GLY A 865 34.33 16.46 -4.99
CA GLY A 865 35.15 17.25 -5.91
C GLY A 865 36.58 16.71 -6.04
N ALA A 866 37.56 17.59 -5.78
CA ALA A 866 38.98 17.31 -5.98
C ALA A 866 39.52 16.10 -5.17
N MET A 867 40.37 15.27 -5.81
CA MET A 867 40.87 14.00 -5.29
C MET A 867 41.33 14.05 -3.81
N PRO A 868 40.64 13.37 -2.87
CA PRO A 868 41.03 13.33 -1.45
C PRO A 868 42.41 12.72 -1.22
N ALA A 869 43.14 13.28 -0.24
CA ALA A 869 44.51 12.85 0.09
C ALA A 869 44.59 11.45 0.75
N ASP A 870 43.53 11.01 1.40
CA ASP A 870 43.32 9.62 1.82
C ASP A 870 41.86 9.23 1.54
N PRO A 871 41.56 8.49 0.46
CA PRO A 871 40.18 8.13 0.09
C PRO A 871 39.61 6.97 0.93
N ALA A 872 40.43 6.33 1.79
CA ALA A 872 40.00 5.22 2.62
C ALA A 872 39.23 5.65 3.88
N THR A 873 39.22 6.94 4.25
CA THR A 873 38.46 7.44 5.41
C THR A 873 37.03 7.86 5.03
N PRO A 874 36.02 7.36 5.77
CA PRO A 874 34.66 7.88 5.69
C PRO A 874 34.60 9.38 5.98
N ALA A 875 33.82 10.10 5.19
CA ALA A 875 33.50 11.51 5.34
C ALA A 875 32.24 11.82 4.47
N PRO A 876 31.56 12.94 4.68
CA PRO A 876 30.34 13.26 3.94
C PRO A 876 30.57 13.42 2.42
N VAL A 877 29.48 13.31 1.67
CA VAL A 877 29.33 13.81 0.30
C VAL A 877 29.12 15.33 0.37
N VAL A 878 29.66 16.08 -0.59
CA VAL A 878 29.46 17.53 -0.69
C VAL A 878 28.15 17.81 -1.42
N GLY A 879 27.32 18.68 -0.87
CA GLY A 879 26.04 19.08 -1.47
C GLY A 879 24.82 18.19 -1.15
N LEU A 880 25.01 17.08 -0.41
CA LEU A 880 23.90 16.21 0.02
C LEU A 880 23.86 16.07 1.55
N SER A 881 22.73 16.44 2.14
CA SER A 881 22.47 16.37 3.58
C SER A 881 21.09 15.84 3.97
N ASP A 882 20.19 15.65 3.00
CA ASP A 882 18.78 15.30 3.20
C ASP A 882 18.37 14.06 2.37
N ALA A 883 19.32 13.17 2.08
CA ALA A 883 19.05 11.97 1.29
C ALA A 883 18.10 11.02 2.03
N ILE A 884 17.10 10.49 1.33
CA ILE A 884 16.16 9.48 1.84
C ILE A 884 16.51 8.08 1.35
N ASP A 885 17.15 7.96 0.18
CA ASP A 885 17.70 6.70 -0.31
C ASP A 885 19.03 6.90 -1.06
N VAL A 886 19.89 5.87 -1.10
CA VAL A 886 21.22 5.90 -1.74
C VAL A 886 21.60 4.56 -2.37
N ASP A 887 22.30 4.57 -3.52
CA ASP A 887 22.88 3.35 -4.11
C ASP A 887 24.15 3.61 -4.97
N THR A 888 24.98 2.58 -5.22
CA THR A 888 26.23 2.69 -6.00
C THR A 888 26.66 1.40 -6.72
N ALA A 889 27.10 1.55 -7.96
CA ALA A 889 27.59 0.46 -8.80
C ALA A 889 29.13 0.46 -8.94
N PHE A 890 29.63 0.30 -10.16
CA PHE A 890 31.05 0.07 -10.40
C PHE A 890 31.90 1.35 -10.30
N SER A 891 31.35 2.51 -10.67
CA SER A 891 32.10 3.77 -10.81
C SER A 891 31.28 5.06 -10.72
N HIS A 892 30.01 4.95 -10.31
CA HIS A 892 29.08 6.05 -10.06
C HIS A 892 28.17 5.67 -8.87
N ALA A 893 27.55 6.68 -8.27
CA ALA A 893 26.65 6.57 -7.14
C ALA A 893 25.52 7.59 -7.30
N CYS A 894 24.37 7.32 -6.68
CA CYS A 894 23.21 8.19 -6.72
C CYS A 894 22.52 8.24 -5.34
N ALA A 895 21.72 9.28 -5.13
CA ALA A 895 20.89 9.49 -3.94
C ALA A 895 19.57 10.16 -4.33
N ALA A 896 18.46 9.69 -3.74
CA ALA A 896 17.17 10.39 -3.75
C ALA A 896 17.07 11.27 -2.51
N THR A 897 16.53 12.49 -2.61
CA THR A 897 16.47 13.44 -1.49
C THR A 897 15.05 13.73 -1.00
N SER A 898 14.94 14.28 0.21
CA SER A 898 13.67 14.66 0.83
C SER A 898 12.91 15.73 0.04
N GLY A 899 13.63 16.52 -0.77
CA GLY A 899 13.05 17.46 -1.75
C GLY A 899 12.65 16.84 -3.09
N GLY A 900 12.56 15.50 -3.19
CA GLY A 900 12.09 14.77 -4.38
C GLY A 900 13.09 14.65 -5.54
N VAL A 901 14.20 15.38 -5.50
CA VAL A 901 15.22 15.34 -6.57
C VAL A 901 16.15 14.15 -6.38
N THR A 902 16.38 13.38 -7.45
CA THR A 902 17.44 12.37 -7.49
C THR A 902 18.71 12.97 -8.06
N TYR A 903 19.85 12.74 -7.40
CA TYR A 903 21.18 13.17 -7.83
C TYR A 903 22.09 11.98 -8.10
N CYS A 904 22.99 12.10 -9.08
CA CYS A 904 24.00 11.10 -9.42
C CYS A 904 25.38 11.72 -9.65
N TRP A 905 26.45 10.94 -9.45
CA TRP A 905 27.82 11.40 -9.67
C TRP A 905 28.82 10.29 -10.00
N GLY A 906 29.91 10.66 -10.67
CA GLY A 906 31.07 9.79 -10.91
C GLY A 906 31.42 9.63 -12.39
N SER A 907 31.64 8.38 -12.83
CA SER A 907 32.17 8.11 -14.16
C SER A 907 31.08 7.95 -15.22
N ASP A 908 30.94 8.95 -16.07
CA ASP A 908 29.83 9.07 -17.03
C ASP A 908 30.14 8.57 -18.46
N SER A 909 31.12 7.68 -18.64
CA SER A 909 31.52 7.22 -19.99
C SER A 909 30.45 6.44 -20.79
N PHE A 910 29.22 6.36 -20.26
CA PHE A 910 28.09 5.56 -20.72
C PHE A 910 26.74 6.29 -20.51
N ASP A 911 26.74 7.61 -20.24
CA ASP A 911 25.57 8.41 -19.81
C ASP A 911 24.92 7.86 -18.52
N ARG A 912 25.74 7.65 -17.49
CA ARG A 912 25.35 6.99 -16.23
C ARG A 912 24.79 7.95 -15.18
N SER A 913 24.95 9.25 -15.37
CA SER A 913 24.53 10.27 -14.40
C SER A 913 23.05 10.63 -14.57
N GLY A 914 22.47 10.47 -15.77
CA GLY A 914 21.07 10.80 -16.00
C GLY A 914 20.80 12.31 -16.14
N ASP A 915 21.87 13.10 -16.26
CA ASP A 915 21.96 14.55 -16.21
C ASP A 915 21.83 15.22 -17.59
N GLY A 916 21.37 14.48 -18.62
CA GLY A 916 21.35 14.96 -20.01
C GLY A 916 22.72 15.03 -20.69
N THR A 917 23.82 15.02 -19.94
CA THR A 917 25.17 15.28 -20.46
C THR A 917 25.91 14.01 -20.95
N ASN A 918 27.24 14.11 -21.08
CA ASN A 918 28.15 12.97 -21.16
C ASN A 918 29.40 13.21 -20.29
N GLY A 919 29.23 14.03 -19.24
CA GLY A 919 30.26 14.61 -18.38
C GLY A 919 30.41 13.81 -17.08
N SER A 920 31.65 13.48 -16.71
CA SER A 920 31.92 12.73 -15.48
C SER A 920 32.08 13.67 -14.28
N SER A 921 31.01 13.92 -13.52
CA SER A 921 31.11 14.76 -12.33
C SER A 921 31.85 14.10 -11.15
N SER A 922 32.27 14.93 -10.21
CA SER A 922 32.80 14.54 -8.89
C SER A 922 31.99 15.11 -7.71
N THR A 923 30.86 15.73 -8.02
CA THR A 923 29.81 16.26 -7.15
C THR A 923 28.45 15.69 -7.60
N PRO A 924 27.42 15.68 -6.75
CA PRO A 924 26.07 15.23 -7.11
C PRO A 924 25.41 16.20 -8.10
N GLU A 925 25.05 15.71 -9.28
CA GLU A 925 24.30 16.45 -10.31
C GLU A 925 22.87 15.88 -10.42
N PRO A 926 21.83 16.68 -10.71
CA PRO A 926 20.45 16.20 -10.78
C PRO A 926 20.20 15.28 -11.98
N VAL A 927 19.32 14.29 -11.79
CA VAL A 927 18.77 13.45 -12.86
C VAL A 927 17.62 14.20 -13.56
N VAL A 928 17.69 14.32 -14.88
CA VAL A 928 16.79 15.15 -15.70
C VAL A 928 16.16 14.37 -16.87
N PHE A 929 15.03 14.88 -17.38
CA PHE A 929 14.40 14.45 -18.62
C PHE A 929 14.38 15.59 -19.67
N ASP A 930 14.21 15.21 -20.94
CA ASP A 930 14.14 16.11 -22.10
C ASP A 930 12.70 16.59 -22.30
N ASP A 931 12.37 17.74 -21.71
CA ASP A 931 11.06 18.37 -21.78
C ASP A 931 10.99 19.33 -22.97
N GLY A 932 10.89 18.75 -24.17
CA GLY A 932 10.77 19.52 -25.42
C GLY A 932 12.03 20.31 -25.82
N GLY A 933 13.16 20.09 -25.14
CA GLY A 933 14.39 20.87 -25.28
C GLY A 933 14.87 21.55 -24.00
N MET A 934 14.15 21.41 -22.87
CA MET A 934 14.60 21.84 -21.54
C MET A 934 15.00 20.63 -20.69
N ASP A 935 16.11 20.75 -19.96
CA ASP A 935 16.66 19.69 -19.10
C ASP A 935 16.03 19.76 -17.69
N THR A 936 14.83 19.21 -17.54
CA THR A 936 14.00 19.32 -16.33
C THR A 936 14.30 18.19 -15.31
N PRO A 937 14.59 18.47 -14.02
CA PRO A 937 14.79 17.44 -13.01
C PRO A 937 13.58 16.51 -12.85
N VAL A 938 13.81 15.20 -12.69
CA VAL A 938 12.73 14.25 -12.40
C VAL A 938 12.26 14.46 -10.94
N PRO A 939 10.98 14.81 -10.71
CA PRO A 939 10.47 15.11 -9.37
C PRO A 939 10.14 13.85 -8.55
N ASP A 940 9.88 14.02 -7.26
CA ASP A 940 9.31 13.04 -6.34
C ASP A 940 9.95 11.63 -6.33
N GLY A 941 11.24 11.53 -6.66
CA GLY A 941 12.01 10.30 -6.55
C GLY A 941 12.21 9.89 -5.09
N VAL A 942 11.74 8.69 -4.73
CA VAL A 942 11.78 8.17 -3.34
C VAL A 942 12.68 6.94 -3.15
N GLN A 943 13.07 6.28 -4.24
CA GLN A 943 14.00 5.14 -4.23
C GLN A 943 14.93 5.21 -5.45
N VAL A 944 16.19 4.81 -5.30
CA VAL A 944 17.18 4.81 -6.39
C VAL A 944 17.94 3.48 -6.48
N ALA A 945 18.06 2.95 -7.70
CA ALA A 945 18.61 1.63 -7.97
C ALA A 945 19.62 1.68 -9.14
N VAL A 946 20.87 1.31 -8.90
CA VAL A 946 22.03 1.69 -9.74
C VAL A 946 22.77 0.45 -10.26
N TYR A 947 22.68 0.22 -11.58
CA TYR A 947 23.39 -0.86 -12.27
C TYR A 947 24.71 -0.37 -12.92
N THR A 948 25.49 -1.24 -13.59
CA THR A 948 26.88 -0.91 -14.02
C THR A 948 27.00 0.31 -14.94
N ASP A 949 26.00 0.55 -15.78
CA ASP A 949 26.08 1.45 -16.94
C ASP A 949 24.86 2.38 -17.09
N GLY A 950 24.27 2.75 -15.95
CA GLY A 950 23.14 3.66 -15.79
C GLY A 950 22.54 3.56 -14.38
N GLY A 951 21.30 4.00 -14.23
CA GLY A 951 20.49 3.81 -13.03
C GLY A 951 19.00 3.90 -13.36
N CYS A 952 18.19 3.69 -12.34
CA CYS A 952 16.75 3.92 -12.32
C CYS A 952 16.36 4.57 -10.99
N LEU A 953 15.26 5.32 -10.99
CA LEU A 953 14.59 5.82 -9.79
C LEU A 953 13.11 5.41 -9.83
N ARG A 954 12.49 5.36 -8.66
CA ARG A 954 11.05 5.16 -8.46
C ARG A 954 10.46 6.41 -7.81
N GLN A 955 9.36 6.91 -8.33
CA GLN A 955 8.61 8.03 -7.77
C GLN A 955 7.66 7.58 -6.66
N SER A 956 7.06 8.54 -5.96
CA SER A 956 6.14 8.32 -4.82
C SER A 956 4.79 7.68 -5.23
N ASP A 957 4.33 7.99 -6.44
CA ASP A 957 3.19 7.38 -7.14
C ASP A 957 3.49 5.98 -7.71
N GLY A 958 4.76 5.58 -7.71
CA GLY A 958 5.26 4.31 -8.23
C GLY A 958 5.72 4.33 -9.69
N ASP A 959 5.78 5.50 -10.36
CA ASP A 959 6.34 5.58 -11.71
C ASP A 959 7.86 5.32 -11.70
N VAL A 960 8.40 4.67 -12.74
CA VAL A 960 9.81 4.26 -12.80
C VAL A 960 10.53 4.93 -13.96
N TRP A 961 11.60 5.65 -13.68
CA TRP A 961 12.41 6.35 -14.67
C TRP A 961 13.83 5.80 -14.71
N CYS A 962 14.34 5.49 -15.91
CA CYS A 962 15.67 4.91 -16.09
C CYS A 962 16.49 5.64 -17.16
N TRP A 963 17.82 5.61 -16.99
CA TRP A 963 18.80 6.21 -17.90
C TRP A 963 19.98 5.26 -18.18
N GLY A 964 20.93 5.65 -19.02
CA GLY A 964 22.14 4.88 -19.32
C GLY A 964 22.11 4.11 -20.64
N SER A 965 23.06 3.19 -20.80
CA SER A 965 23.45 2.63 -22.11
C SER A 965 23.14 1.16 -22.36
N THR A 966 22.37 0.51 -21.50
CA THR A 966 22.09 -0.93 -21.60
C THR A 966 20.62 -1.25 -21.46
N ASN A 967 20.22 -2.47 -21.78
CA ASN A 967 18.84 -2.93 -21.73
C ASN A 967 18.19 -2.83 -20.34
N ALA A 968 18.98 -2.66 -19.27
CA ALA A 968 18.49 -2.36 -17.92
C ALA A 968 17.85 -0.96 -17.80
N ASN A 969 17.97 -0.10 -18.82
CA ASN A 969 17.30 1.20 -18.84
C ASN A 969 15.83 1.17 -19.31
N GLY A 970 15.23 0.00 -19.57
CA GLY A 970 13.81 -0.15 -19.92
C GLY A 970 13.36 0.42 -21.29
N THR A 971 14.24 1.10 -22.04
CA THR A 971 13.89 1.86 -23.27
C THR A 971 14.05 1.07 -24.58
N GLY A 972 13.97 -0.26 -24.54
CA GLY A 972 14.28 -1.12 -25.69
C GLY A 972 15.78 -1.22 -26.00
N GLY A 973 16.65 -0.80 -25.07
CA GLY A 973 18.11 -0.79 -25.25
C GLY A 973 18.64 0.44 -26.01
N VAL A 974 17.92 1.56 -25.99
CA VAL A 974 18.38 2.84 -26.54
C VAL A 974 19.24 3.55 -25.49
N ARG A 975 20.52 3.81 -25.80
CA ARG A 975 21.37 4.62 -24.91
C ARG A 975 20.82 6.04 -24.79
N THR A 976 20.59 6.51 -23.56
CA THR A 976 19.99 7.81 -23.25
C THR A 976 20.72 8.45 -22.07
N ALA A 977 21.01 9.76 -22.18
CA ALA A 977 21.54 10.57 -21.09
C ALA A 977 20.46 11.19 -20.22
N TYR A 978 19.29 11.40 -20.82
CA TYR A 978 18.05 11.73 -20.13
C TYR A 978 17.44 10.50 -19.50
N ALA A 979 16.86 10.68 -18.31
CA ALA A 979 15.92 9.75 -17.73
C ALA A 979 14.70 9.57 -18.66
N ARG A 980 14.15 8.36 -18.68
CA ARG A 980 12.95 8.01 -19.45
C ARG A 980 12.07 7.08 -18.63
N GLN A 981 10.77 7.40 -18.58
CA GLN A 981 9.74 6.55 -17.99
C GLN A 981 9.77 5.14 -18.60
N VAL A 982 9.67 4.12 -17.76
CA VAL A 982 9.64 2.70 -18.10
C VAL A 982 8.22 2.20 -17.94
N ASN A 983 7.59 1.81 -19.05
CA ASN A 983 6.20 1.37 -19.05
C ASN A 983 6.06 -0.04 -18.43
N LEU A 984 5.59 -0.11 -17.18
CA LEU A 984 5.27 -1.31 -16.41
C LEU A 984 3.84 -1.87 -16.72
N GLY A 985 3.32 -1.60 -17.91
CA GLY A 985 1.93 -1.93 -18.28
C GLY A 985 0.88 -0.99 -17.68
N GLY A 986 1.28 0.19 -17.18
CA GLY A 986 0.42 1.11 -16.44
C GLY A 986 0.31 0.80 -14.93
N LEU A 987 1.08 -0.16 -14.43
CA LEU A 987 1.10 -0.54 -13.01
C LEU A 987 2.12 0.31 -12.22
N ALA A 988 1.69 0.87 -11.09
CA ALA A 988 2.56 1.53 -10.13
C ALA A 988 3.50 0.53 -9.42
N ALA A 989 4.79 0.86 -9.33
CA ALA A 989 5.78 0.10 -8.58
C ALA A 989 5.79 0.47 -7.09
N THR A 990 5.87 -0.54 -6.22
CA THR A 990 6.04 -0.39 -4.76
C THR A 990 7.48 -0.60 -4.31
N ASP A 991 8.30 -1.29 -5.12
CA ASP A 991 9.72 -1.55 -4.88
C ASP A 991 10.48 -1.73 -6.21
N LEU A 992 11.78 -1.43 -6.22
CA LEU A 992 12.67 -1.42 -7.38
C LEU A 992 14.13 -1.72 -6.98
N ASP A 993 14.73 -2.76 -7.55
CA ASP A 993 16.17 -3.04 -7.43
C ASP A 993 16.81 -3.31 -8.81
N CYS A 994 18.08 -2.91 -8.97
CA CYS A 994 18.84 -2.91 -10.20
C CYS A 994 20.29 -3.33 -9.93
N ARG A 995 20.76 -4.42 -10.56
CA ARG A 995 22.14 -4.86 -10.40
C ARG A 995 22.80 -5.39 -11.65
N ASP A 996 24.10 -5.12 -11.77
CA ASP A 996 24.97 -5.46 -12.90
C ASP A 996 24.42 -4.94 -14.24
N TYR A 997 23.45 -5.62 -14.85
CA TYR A 997 22.80 -5.26 -16.12
C TYR A 997 21.32 -5.72 -16.23
N HIS A 998 20.63 -5.91 -15.10
CA HIS A 998 19.19 -6.18 -15.04
C HIS A 998 18.56 -5.47 -13.85
N CYS A 999 17.27 -5.17 -13.96
CA CYS A 999 16.44 -4.54 -12.94
C CYS A 999 15.15 -5.34 -12.76
N CYS A 1000 14.54 -5.22 -11.59
CA CYS A 1000 13.24 -5.77 -11.28
C CYS A 1000 12.44 -4.77 -10.43
N ALA A 1001 11.14 -4.67 -10.67
CA ALA A 1001 10.19 -3.92 -9.87
C ALA A 1001 9.07 -4.83 -9.34
N VAL A 1002 8.54 -4.50 -8.17
CA VAL A 1002 7.31 -5.07 -7.61
C VAL A 1002 6.16 -4.12 -7.93
N ALA A 1003 5.10 -4.61 -8.57
CA ALA A 1003 3.88 -3.86 -8.86
C ALA A 1003 2.64 -4.71 -8.55
N ALA A 1004 1.42 -4.15 -8.68
CA ALA A 1004 0.18 -4.87 -8.36
C ALA A 1004 -0.02 -6.17 -9.17
N GLY A 1005 0.47 -6.22 -10.41
CA GLY A 1005 0.48 -7.42 -11.27
C GLY A 1005 1.57 -8.46 -10.92
N GLY A 1006 2.37 -8.22 -9.89
CA GLY A 1006 3.48 -9.08 -9.46
C GLY A 1006 4.85 -8.47 -9.77
N VAL A 1007 5.87 -9.32 -9.95
CA VAL A 1007 7.25 -8.89 -10.22
C VAL A 1007 7.49 -8.79 -11.72
N GLN A 1008 7.97 -7.63 -12.20
CA GLN A 1008 8.44 -7.44 -13.57
C GLN A 1008 9.96 -7.19 -13.60
N CYS A 1009 10.67 -7.81 -14.52
CA CYS A 1009 12.13 -7.64 -14.67
C CYS A 1009 12.53 -7.33 -16.11
N TRP A 1010 13.61 -6.58 -16.30
CA TRP A 1010 14.16 -6.22 -17.62
C TRP A 1010 15.69 -6.18 -17.62
N GLY A 1011 16.27 -6.09 -18.82
CA GLY A 1011 17.72 -6.09 -19.04
C GLY A 1011 18.29 -7.39 -19.58
N ASN A 1012 19.54 -7.67 -19.24
CA ASN A 1012 20.27 -8.83 -19.72
C ASN A 1012 20.01 -10.05 -18.84
N ASP A 1013 19.29 -11.06 -19.36
CA ASP A 1013 18.91 -12.27 -18.62
C ASP A 1013 18.07 -11.91 -17.36
N PRO A 1014 16.88 -11.27 -17.51
CA PRO A 1014 16.06 -10.80 -16.39
C PRO A 1014 15.49 -11.96 -15.55
N THR A 1015 15.40 -13.16 -16.14
CA THR A 1015 15.10 -14.40 -15.42
C THR A 1015 16.36 -15.11 -14.88
N GLY A 1016 17.54 -14.48 -15.02
CA GLY A 1016 18.84 -14.85 -14.45
C GLY A 1016 19.41 -16.21 -14.83
N ALA A 1017 18.80 -16.95 -15.76
CA ALA A 1017 18.93 -18.40 -15.85
C ALA A 1017 20.16 -18.89 -16.63
N GLY A 1018 20.92 -17.99 -17.25
CA GLY A 1018 21.92 -18.31 -18.27
C GLY A 1018 21.30 -18.63 -19.64
N ALA A 1019 20.01 -18.36 -19.82
CA ALA A 1019 19.38 -18.26 -21.13
C ALA A 1019 19.62 -16.83 -21.63
N ILE A 1020 20.17 -16.66 -22.83
CA ILE A 1020 20.46 -15.31 -23.36
C ILE A 1020 19.19 -14.71 -23.98
N THR A 1021 18.17 -14.55 -23.13
CA THR A 1021 16.96 -13.76 -23.34
C THR A 1021 17.22 -12.39 -22.72
N THR A 1022 17.68 -11.45 -23.53
CA THR A 1022 17.75 -10.03 -23.15
C THR A 1022 16.41 -9.41 -23.48
N SER A 1023 15.76 -8.76 -22.50
CA SER A 1023 14.64 -7.86 -22.75
C SER A 1023 15.10 -6.42 -22.60
N GLY A 1024 14.67 -5.55 -23.52
CA GLY A 1024 14.87 -4.11 -23.41
C GLY A 1024 13.74 -3.37 -22.69
N VAL A 1025 12.68 -4.07 -22.32
CA VAL A 1025 11.45 -3.58 -21.68
C VAL A 1025 11.05 -4.53 -20.54
N PRO A 1026 10.20 -4.12 -19.58
CA PRO A 1026 9.63 -5.01 -18.57
C PRO A 1026 9.04 -6.28 -19.18
N VAL A 1027 9.24 -7.41 -18.49
CA VAL A 1027 8.53 -8.67 -18.70
C VAL A 1027 8.21 -9.29 -17.34
N ASP A 1028 7.04 -9.87 -17.22
CA ASP A 1028 6.58 -10.48 -15.97
C ASP A 1028 7.43 -11.70 -15.61
N VAL A 1029 7.76 -11.83 -14.32
CA VAL A 1029 8.34 -13.04 -13.77
C VAL A 1029 7.19 -13.96 -13.36
N VAL A 1030 7.14 -15.10 -14.03
CA VAL A 1030 6.14 -16.14 -13.80
C VAL A 1030 6.75 -17.37 -13.11
N ASP A 1031 5.92 -18.24 -12.55
CA ASP A 1031 6.29 -19.45 -11.81
C ASP A 1031 6.40 -20.73 -12.69
N GLU A 1032 6.48 -21.93 -12.09
CA GLU A 1032 6.52 -23.19 -12.85
C GLU A 1032 5.19 -23.57 -13.56
N THR A 1033 4.14 -22.74 -13.42
CA THR A 1033 2.85 -22.83 -14.11
C THR A 1033 2.52 -21.62 -14.99
N ASP A 1034 3.53 -20.82 -15.34
CA ASP A 1034 3.39 -19.58 -16.14
C ASP A 1034 2.47 -18.50 -15.50
N THR A 1035 2.19 -18.59 -14.19
CA THR A 1035 1.43 -17.57 -13.43
C THR A 1035 2.36 -16.50 -12.83
N PRO A 1036 2.01 -15.19 -12.87
CA PRO A 1036 2.80 -14.12 -12.24
C PRO A 1036 3.00 -14.28 -10.72
N ILE A 1037 4.10 -13.72 -10.17
CA ILE A 1037 4.36 -13.70 -8.73
C ILE A 1037 3.50 -12.62 -8.03
N PHE A 1038 2.21 -12.89 -7.85
CA PHE A 1038 1.33 -12.05 -7.04
C PHE A 1038 1.71 -12.06 -5.55
N GLY A 1039 1.39 -10.98 -4.84
CA GLY A 1039 1.69 -10.84 -3.40
C GLY A 1039 3.17 -10.60 -3.08
N ALA A 1040 4.01 -10.31 -4.07
CA ALA A 1040 5.35 -9.81 -3.82
C ALA A 1040 5.30 -8.44 -3.10
N ILE A 1041 6.20 -8.22 -2.14
CA ILE A 1041 6.30 -6.99 -1.35
C ILE A 1041 7.72 -6.38 -1.32
N GLU A 1042 8.73 -7.12 -1.78
CA GLU A 1042 10.13 -6.70 -1.88
C GLU A 1042 10.82 -7.57 -2.95
N VAL A 1043 11.73 -6.99 -3.74
CA VAL A 1043 12.54 -7.71 -4.75
C VAL A 1043 14.01 -7.36 -4.62
N VAL A 1044 14.88 -8.38 -4.68
CA VAL A 1044 16.34 -8.18 -4.64
C VAL A 1044 17.06 -8.91 -5.76
N VAL A 1045 18.04 -8.23 -6.34
CA VAL A 1045 18.70 -8.56 -7.59
C VAL A 1045 20.19 -8.76 -7.31
N GLY A 1046 20.67 -10.00 -7.48
CA GLY A 1046 22.10 -10.36 -7.36
C GLY A 1046 22.77 -10.51 -8.73
N ASP A 1047 24.12 -10.58 -8.80
CA ASP A 1047 24.93 -10.59 -10.03
C ASP A 1047 24.39 -11.45 -11.21
N ASN A 1048 23.63 -12.52 -10.93
CA ASN A 1048 23.13 -13.48 -11.93
C ASN A 1048 21.77 -14.11 -11.51
N GLY A 1049 20.81 -13.33 -11.01
CA GLY A 1049 19.49 -13.81 -10.60
C GLY A 1049 18.95 -13.08 -9.38
N SER A 1050 17.68 -13.32 -9.05
CA SER A 1050 16.91 -12.48 -8.14
C SER A 1050 16.02 -13.31 -7.22
N CYS A 1051 15.53 -12.69 -6.15
CA CYS A 1051 14.53 -13.24 -5.25
C CYS A 1051 13.46 -12.18 -4.96
N ALA A 1052 12.25 -12.62 -4.61
CA ALA A 1052 11.19 -11.77 -4.08
C ALA A 1052 10.69 -12.31 -2.73
N LEU A 1053 10.39 -11.40 -1.81
CA LEU A 1053 9.64 -11.70 -0.59
C LEU A 1053 8.15 -11.61 -0.95
N VAL A 1054 7.41 -12.67 -0.64
CA VAL A 1054 6.01 -12.83 -1.04
C VAL A 1054 5.17 -13.05 0.21
N GLU A 1055 4.13 -12.24 0.40
CA GLU A 1055 3.18 -12.35 1.50
C GLU A 1055 1.82 -12.81 0.98
N ILE A 1056 1.39 -14.01 1.36
CA ILE A 1056 0.11 -14.59 0.94
C ILE A 1056 -0.69 -14.95 2.19
N ALA A 1057 -1.88 -14.33 2.34
CA ALA A 1057 -2.79 -14.51 3.47
C ALA A 1057 -2.14 -14.34 4.87
N GLY A 1058 -1.25 -13.34 5.01
CA GLY A 1058 -0.54 -13.05 6.26
C GLY A 1058 0.55 -14.07 6.60
N ALA A 1059 1.21 -14.63 5.59
CA ALA A 1059 2.38 -15.49 5.76
C ALA A 1059 3.45 -15.17 4.70
N ARG A 1060 4.65 -14.82 5.16
CA ARG A 1060 5.80 -14.49 4.29
C ARG A 1060 6.67 -15.70 3.93
N ASP A 1061 7.00 -15.85 2.64
CA ASP A 1061 7.99 -16.80 2.12
C ASP A 1061 8.85 -16.14 1.02
N VAL A 1062 9.95 -16.80 0.61
CA VAL A 1062 10.86 -16.29 -0.43
C VAL A 1062 10.82 -17.19 -1.66
N THR A 1063 10.61 -16.59 -2.84
CA THR A 1063 10.89 -17.26 -4.12
C THR A 1063 12.12 -16.66 -4.80
N CYS A 1064 12.88 -17.49 -5.53
CA CYS A 1064 14.12 -17.11 -6.19
C CYS A 1064 14.24 -17.75 -7.57
N TRP A 1065 14.74 -16.99 -8.55
CA TRP A 1065 14.97 -17.44 -9.92
C TRP A 1065 16.39 -17.14 -10.41
N GLY A 1066 16.77 -17.74 -11.53
CA GLY A 1066 18.07 -17.54 -12.16
C GLY A 1066 19.16 -18.55 -11.80
N ARG A 1067 20.40 -18.09 -11.66
CA ARG A 1067 21.60 -18.92 -11.83
C ARG A 1067 22.01 -19.69 -10.57
N ASN A 1068 21.39 -20.84 -10.33
CA ASN A 1068 21.65 -21.70 -9.17
C ASN A 1068 23.01 -22.46 -9.11
N SER A 1069 24.06 -22.02 -9.83
CA SER A 1069 25.31 -22.80 -9.96
C SER A 1069 26.08 -23.01 -8.65
N GLU A 1070 25.80 -22.20 -7.64
CA GLU A 1070 26.41 -22.18 -6.31
C GLU A 1070 25.39 -22.33 -5.17
N ARG A 1071 24.16 -22.79 -5.48
CA ARG A 1071 23.01 -22.98 -4.56
C ARG A 1071 22.25 -21.72 -4.16
N GLN A 1072 22.29 -20.67 -4.97
CA GLN A 1072 21.69 -19.38 -4.61
C GLN A 1072 20.15 -19.40 -4.52
N LEU A 1073 19.46 -20.37 -5.13
CA LEU A 1073 17.98 -20.37 -5.13
C LEU A 1073 17.32 -21.06 -3.92
N GLY A 1074 18.09 -21.51 -2.92
CA GLY A 1074 17.54 -22.17 -1.72
C GLY A 1074 16.93 -23.57 -1.92
N ASP A 1075 16.56 -23.94 -3.16
CA ASP A 1075 15.89 -25.19 -3.58
C ASP A 1075 16.65 -26.52 -3.27
N GLY A 1076 17.83 -26.44 -2.66
CA GLY A 1076 18.69 -27.57 -2.36
C GLY A 1076 19.34 -28.24 -3.58
N THR A 1077 19.12 -27.74 -4.81
CA THR A 1077 19.67 -28.30 -6.06
C THR A 1077 20.99 -27.61 -6.46
N THR A 1078 21.30 -27.53 -7.75
CA THR A 1078 22.28 -26.63 -8.38
C THR A 1078 21.83 -26.31 -9.82
N THR A 1079 20.52 -26.29 -10.07
CA THR A 1079 19.91 -26.18 -11.40
C THR A 1079 19.33 -24.79 -11.56
N ALA A 1080 19.77 -24.04 -12.58
CA ALA A 1080 19.22 -22.71 -12.85
C ALA A 1080 17.73 -22.82 -13.24
N ARG A 1081 16.96 -21.78 -12.90
CA ARG A 1081 15.51 -21.70 -13.14
C ARG A 1081 15.21 -20.45 -13.98
N ASN A 1082 14.45 -20.62 -15.05
CA ASN A 1082 14.00 -19.55 -15.96
C ASN A 1082 12.69 -18.89 -15.52
N HIS A 1083 12.08 -19.42 -14.47
CA HIS A 1083 10.80 -19.04 -13.86
C HIS A 1083 11.07 -19.00 -12.36
N ALA A 1084 10.21 -18.32 -11.59
CA ALA A 1084 10.19 -18.49 -10.15
C ALA A 1084 9.96 -19.96 -9.76
N GLY A 1085 10.47 -20.37 -8.61
CA GLY A 1085 9.94 -21.55 -7.97
C GLY A 1085 8.55 -21.25 -7.42
N ALA A 1086 7.64 -22.22 -7.45
CA ALA A 1086 6.49 -22.18 -6.54
C ALA A 1086 7.01 -21.97 -5.10
N PRO A 1087 6.38 -21.11 -4.25
CA PRO A 1087 6.91 -20.66 -2.96
C PRO A 1087 7.59 -21.78 -2.18
N SER A 1088 8.93 -21.71 -2.16
CA SER A 1088 9.76 -22.84 -1.82
C SER A 1088 10.37 -22.64 -0.45
N TYR A 1089 9.67 -23.18 0.57
CA TYR A 1089 10.20 -23.41 1.91
C TYR A 1089 11.65 -23.89 1.82
N VAL A 1090 12.60 -22.98 2.04
CA VAL A 1090 14.03 -23.20 1.80
C VAL A 1090 14.43 -24.41 2.65
N MET A 1091 14.80 -25.52 1.99
CA MET A 1091 14.61 -26.88 2.54
C MET A 1091 15.59 -27.26 3.67
N GLY A 1092 15.44 -26.58 4.81
CA GLY A 1092 16.27 -26.68 6.01
C GLY A 1092 15.80 -25.83 7.20
N LEU A 1093 14.76 -24.99 7.04
CA LEU A 1093 14.12 -24.20 8.11
C LEU A 1093 13.36 -25.08 9.13
#